data_AF-A0AA90TN09-F1
#
_entry.id   AF-A0AA90TN09-F1
#
_cell.length_a   1.000
_cell.length_b   1.000
_cell.length_c   1.000
_cell.angle_alpha   90.00
_cell.angle_beta   90.00
_cell.angle_gamma   90.00
#
_symmetry.space_group_name_H-M   'P 1'
#
loop_
_entity.id
_entity.type
_entity.pdbx_description
1 polymer ?
#
loop_
_entity_poly.entity_id
_entity_poly.type
_entity_poly.pdbx_seq_one_letter_code
_entity_poly.pdbx_strand_id
1 'polypeptide(L)'
;MNLHSRWSFLPCAALGFLLALSEPAVRAAAAPVPAVATPAPAKPVAASRPAPPEAVTVSVPRPETVVVAGPAAVAAVTPASSKAADTTPAPTKAIAAAMPAPPKATAGPRLLSVEVLQRYDAKKRKRIQDALKQIFQGDASYAKAHAAAGQPLSDNVVGPITLSFITRFWLYYNMEPAPNVSEASVDALLHFADRLAAHKEWRPDVLSVEFGRWIDGQPDRATLYPIRLRLDEVKLPPVLVRYHAKASAQVANMGDKVGQTYWYGLTAEDLKTITSKRQFSAATVKALKALVEPDTVIAHTDFEEEVKAVLADTTQKAGPLLPLLKEHAVKTDHGIGVTDETLAAIAARPVLPAPLAALLQPMVGMQYPHQQLFARALQDRLTVGIGSCQPAVSPARRAPAPSGRMSDEDMAALIEAVSYGQDADPDLGKRLRNLRDANYCGPADPEFVPEGAADSASPGYKERRTIGDLYTRYGYLFDQVSRKTPAYDRSAPITLAADLCGCSDDQRTQVFRFLPFWHGGAAQRIDFSLVSRVNYYGVTFDDSGTLIMANGGGRVSELFSGQDDRQLDFVTAARRHRVNVDWVIQRSAWGPWSALGVEERAHGFALLSKNIESLLNASMTDLASRARPWLSFGTTPVPVRGDGVTLYFDGYPRDAASVGQFETFLGDLRKRLDQKHFRLNIMMRRTELNKGIFQYSTLAGMVRGDETLAPWWMTERRHQMLQREQMRKLPNLLVLFDEPSGYNKQLLRREIESTGTTMDQLRLLNRIVPVINFDGSGWQQLQEDLVYFNQNFGGVGFWPGWTPANAAPARRAVAGVKDCGESQSVDDCIQDFFRDPPGQASSTDSTVSKLVCEYRWPLRFAFDLLLIILVVLAIAYWRSCPARTLLHKHYVAPLAVALLAVLVLVALLLFDPYLAPASDGYLIPAVLVLCLIGMYFYFRAKFKERNERP
;
A
#
# COMPACT_ATOMS: atom_id res chain seq x y z
N MET A 1 36.22 -50.36 46.81
CA MET A 1 35.45 -51.48 46.23
C MET A 1 36.01 -51.76 44.85
N ASN A 2 36.31 -53.04 44.59
CA ASN A 2 36.93 -53.63 43.38
C ASN A 2 36.07 -53.32 42.11
N LEU A 3 36.51 -53.41 40.84
CA LEU A 3 37.44 -54.31 40.15
C LEU A 3 38.06 -53.65 38.88
N HIS A 4 39.31 -54.05 38.58
CA HIS A 4 40.04 -54.23 37.31
C HIS A 4 40.29 -53.07 36.31
N SER A 5 41.55 -52.64 36.03
CA SER A 5 42.73 -53.31 35.39
C SER A 5 42.57 -53.46 33.88
N ARG A 6 43.48 -53.14 32.96
CA ARG A 6 44.88 -52.64 32.83
C ARG A 6 44.95 -52.18 31.33
N TRP A 7 45.81 -51.25 30.89
CA TRP A 7 47.14 -51.50 30.34
C TRP A 7 47.70 -50.17 29.81
N SER A 8 49.03 -50.10 29.77
CA SER A 8 49.84 -48.90 29.88
C SER A 8 50.62 -48.56 28.60
N PHE A 9 51.22 -47.35 28.62
CA PHE A 9 52.42 -46.88 27.89
C PHE A 9 52.35 -46.45 26.41
N LEU A 10 52.58 -45.14 26.19
CA LEU A 10 53.58 -44.61 25.25
C LEU A 10 53.98 -43.16 25.67
N PRO A 11 55.27 -42.74 25.54
CA PRO A 11 55.82 -41.58 26.24
C PRO A 11 55.99 -40.31 25.37
N CYS A 12 56.14 -39.18 26.08
CA CYS A 12 56.55 -37.86 25.59
C CYS A 12 58.04 -37.81 25.19
N ALA A 13 58.32 -37.18 24.04
CA ALA A 13 59.48 -36.35 23.66
C ALA A 13 59.34 -36.09 22.13
N ALA A 14 59.51 -34.93 21.52
CA ALA A 14 60.28 -33.75 21.84
C ALA A 14 59.64 -32.52 21.16
N LEU A 15 59.64 -31.38 21.85
CA LEU A 15 59.25 -30.08 21.32
C LEU A 15 60.40 -29.12 21.66
N GLY A 16 61.12 -28.64 20.65
CA GLY A 16 62.22 -27.72 20.83
C GLY A 16 62.89 -27.35 19.51
N PHE A 17 63.04 -26.04 19.31
CA PHE A 17 63.83 -25.36 18.27
C PHE A 17 63.28 -25.30 16.83
N LEU A 18 62.66 -24.16 16.50
CA LEU A 18 63.25 -23.16 15.59
C LEU A 18 62.33 -21.93 15.46
N LEU A 19 62.73 -20.84 16.13
CA LEU A 19 62.36 -19.46 15.84
C LEU A 19 63.61 -18.78 15.28
N ALA A 20 63.51 -18.15 14.10
CA ALA A 20 64.12 -16.87 13.74
C ALA A 20 64.32 -16.73 12.21
N LEU A 21 64.22 -15.47 11.75
CA LEU A 21 64.44 -14.93 10.39
C LEU A 21 63.17 -15.02 9.51
N SER A 22 62.61 -13.95 8.95
CA SER A 22 63.14 -12.61 8.64
C SER A 22 62.00 -11.69 8.15
N GLU A 23 61.99 -10.42 8.57
CA GLU A 23 61.40 -9.32 7.77
C GLU A 23 62.16 -9.16 6.44
N PRO A 24 61.57 -8.55 5.40
CA PRO A 24 62.00 -7.16 5.15
C PRO A 24 60.95 -6.21 4.54
N ALA A 25 61.04 -4.96 5.02
CA ALA A 25 61.19 -3.70 4.29
C ALA A 25 60.36 -3.41 3.01
N VAL A 26 59.54 -2.37 3.16
CA VAL A 26 58.96 -1.51 2.14
C VAL A 26 60.02 -0.58 1.53
N ARG A 27 60.19 -0.57 0.20
CA ARG A 27 60.39 0.65 -0.63
C ARG A 27 60.51 0.37 -2.15
N ALA A 28 59.65 1.09 -2.88
CA ALA A 28 59.82 1.73 -4.19
C ALA A 28 60.11 0.91 -5.47
N ALA A 29 59.18 0.97 -6.43
CA ALA A 29 59.44 1.42 -7.81
C ALA A 29 58.12 1.61 -8.58
N ALA A 30 57.84 2.85 -8.99
CA ALA A 30 56.82 3.19 -9.97
C ALA A 30 57.43 3.15 -11.38
N ALA A 31 56.74 2.53 -12.35
CA ALA A 31 57.00 2.64 -13.78
C ALA A 31 55.72 2.28 -14.58
N PRO A 32 55.57 2.78 -15.83
CA PRO A 32 54.28 3.24 -16.36
C PRO A 32 53.51 2.21 -17.19
N VAL A 33 52.21 2.46 -17.30
CA VAL A 33 51.20 1.76 -18.09
C VAL A 33 51.44 1.96 -19.60
N PRO A 34 51.49 0.90 -20.44
CA PRO A 34 51.34 1.05 -21.89
C PRO A 34 49.87 0.97 -22.32
N ALA A 35 49.53 1.83 -23.28
CA ALA A 35 48.20 2.02 -23.87
C ALA A 35 47.66 0.75 -24.56
N VAL A 36 46.37 0.48 -24.34
CA VAL A 36 45.62 -0.61 -25.01
C VAL A 36 45.01 -0.08 -26.32
N ALA A 37 45.31 -0.79 -27.39
CA ALA A 37 44.80 -0.56 -28.74
C ALA A 37 43.33 -1.02 -28.89
N THR A 38 42.53 -0.21 -29.56
CA THR A 38 41.17 -0.50 -30.05
C THR A 38 41.17 -1.56 -31.16
N PRO A 39 40.30 -2.59 -31.11
CA PRO A 39 40.00 -3.43 -32.27
C PRO A 39 38.74 -2.96 -33.03
N ALA A 40 38.82 -3.09 -34.35
CA ALA A 40 37.82 -2.71 -35.35
C ALA A 40 36.57 -3.63 -35.38
N PRO A 41 35.42 -3.15 -35.90
CA PRO A 41 34.16 -3.90 -35.88
C PRO A 41 34.04 -4.94 -37.02
N ALA A 42 33.43 -6.08 -36.70
CA ALA A 42 33.11 -7.16 -37.64
C ALA A 42 31.73 -6.95 -38.33
N LYS A 43 31.64 -7.41 -39.59
CA LYS A 43 30.47 -7.38 -40.48
C LYS A 43 29.31 -8.31 -40.01
N PRO A 44 28.04 -7.97 -40.33
CA PRO A 44 26.88 -8.78 -39.98
C PRO A 44 26.61 -9.92 -40.98
N VAL A 45 26.20 -11.08 -40.47
CA VAL A 45 25.69 -12.24 -41.22
C VAL A 45 24.16 -12.29 -41.11
N ALA A 46 23.53 -12.60 -42.24
CA ALA A 46 22.09 -12.58 -42.49
C ALA A 46 21.30 -13.63 -41.69
N ALA A 47 20.08 -13.25 -41.26
CA ALA A 47 19.13 -14.10 -40.57
C ALA A 47 18.19 -14.84 -41.54
N SER A 48 18.04 -16.14 -41.33
CA SER A 48 17.08 -17.02 -41.99
C SER A 48 15.77 -17.12 -41.19
N ARG A 49 14.64 -17.03 -41.89
CA ARG A 49 13.26 -17.22 -41.39
C ARG A 49 12.96 -18.68 -41.04
N PRO A 50 12.18 -18.96 -39.98
CA PRO A 50 11.39 -20.18 -39.87
C PRO A 50 9.89 -19.97 -40.14
N ALA A 51 9.27 -21.04 -40.63
CA ALA A 51 7.89 -21.20 -41.08
C ALA A 51 6.87 -21.39 -39.91
N PRO A 52 5.54 -21.30 -40.17
CA PRO A 52 4.51 -21.29 -39.13
C PRO A 52 4.11 -22.71 -38.67
N PRO A 53 3.65 -22.89 -37.41
CA PRO A 53 3.17 -24.18 -36.93
C PRO A 53 1.68 -24.43 -37.22
N GLU A 54 1.40 -25.71 -37.49
CA GLU A 54 0.11 -26.36 -37.72
C GLU A 54 -0.87 -26.29 -36.54
N ALA A 55 -2.16 -26.35 -36.89
CA ALA A 55 -3.30 -26.39 -36.01
C ALA A 55 -3.47 -27.76 -35.32
N VAL A 56 -3.73 -27.74 -34.01
CA VAL A 56 -4.16 -28.92 -33.25
C VAL A 56 -5.58 -28.69 -32.74
N THR A 57 -6.48 -29.57 -33.15
CA THR A 57 -7.88 -29.70 -32.71
C THR A 57 -7.96 -30.34 -31.33
N VAL A 58 -8.82 -29.82 -30.45
CA VAL A 58 -9.14 -30.42 -29.14
C VAL A 58 -10.65 -30.58 -28.99
N SER A 59 -11.04 -31.79 -28.59
CA SER A 59 -12.38 -32.33 -28.46
C SER A 59 -13.11 -31.88 -27.19
N VAL A 60 -14.42 -31.69 -27.31
CA VAL A 60 -15.38 -31.33 -26.25
C VAL A 60 -15.89 -32.59 -25.52
N PRO A 61 -16.13 -32.52 -24.19
CA PRO A 61 -17.15 -33.35 -23.57
C PRO A 61 -18.24 -32.54 -22.84
N ARG A 62 -19.42 -33.14 -22.88
CA ARG A 62 -20.77 -32.73 -22.46
C ARG A 62 -21.01 -33.00 -20.97
N PRO A 63 -21.77 -32.18 -20.22
CA PRO A 63 -22.20 -32.53 -18.87
C PRO A 63 -23.65 -33.05 -18.84
N GLU A 64 -23.86 -34.11 -18.04
CA GLU A 64 -25.16 -34.67 -17.68
C GLU A 64 -25.75 -33.99 -16.43
N THR A 65 -27.07 -33.87 -16.47
CA THR A 65 -28.04 -33.38 -15.48
C THR A 65 -28.35 -34.39 -14.37
N VAL A 66 -28.54 -33.90 -13.13
CA VAL A 66 -29.43 -34.51 -12.13
C VAL A 66 -30.14 -33.40 -11.33
N VAL A 67 -31.43 -33.62 -11.03
CA VAL A 67 -32.42 -32.70 -10.44
C VAL A 67 -33.00 -33.32 -9.14
N VAL A 68 -33.67 -32.48 -8.34
CA VAL A 68 -34.72 -32.71 -7.28
C VAL A 68 -34.17 -33.13 -5.90
N ALA A 69 -34.62 -32.68 -4.71
CA ALA A 69 -35.84 -32.01 -4.22
C ALA A 69 -35.61 -31.30 -2.85
N GLY A 70 -36.46 -30.33 -2.48
CA GLY A 70 -36.67 -29.84 -1.08
C GLY A 70 -37.94 -30.46 -0.45
N PRO A 71 -38.68 -29.75 0.45
CA PRO A 71 -38.30 -29.21 1.76
C PRO A 71 -39.31 -29.63 2.88
N ALA A 72 -39.04 -29.33 4.16
CA ALA A 72 -40.08 -29.34 5.22
C ALA A 72 -39.69 -28.47 6.43
N ALA A 73 -40.72 -27.97 7.13
CA ALA A 73 -40.72 -26.81 8.02
C ALA A 73 -41.07 -27.16 9.49
N VAL A 74 -41.16 -26.09 10.30
CA VAL A 74 -41.98 -25.88 11.53
C VAL A 74 -41.35 -26.25 12.89
N ALA A 75 -41.20 -25.26 13.78
CA ALA A 75 -41.99 -25.08 15.02
C ALA A 75 -41.24 -24.28 16.11
N ALA A 76 -41.97 -23.35 16.72
CA ALA A 76 -41.59 -22.49 17.84
C ALA A 76 -41.91 -23.13 19.21
N VAL A 77 -41.17 -22.78 20.27
CA VAL A 77 -41.65 -22.74 21.67
C VAL A 77 -40.84 -21.71 22.49
N THR A 78 -41.54 -20.74 23.08
CA THR A 78 -41.28 -20.11 24.40
C THR A 78 -42.45 -20.57 25.32
N PRO A 79 -42.50 -20.40 26.67
CA PRO A 79 -41.90 -19.33 27.50
C PRO A 79 -41.46 -19.76 28.93
N ALA A 80 -40.96 -18.82 29.76
CA ALA A 80 -41.49 -18.53 31.11
C ALA A 80 -40.62 -17.53 31.90
N SER A 81 -41.33 -16.78 32.75
CA SER A 81 -40.96 -15.59 33.53
C SER A 81 -40.56 -15.93 34.98
N SER A 82 -39.78 -15.07 35.64
CA SER A 82 -39.79 -14.91 37.11
C SER A 82 -39.16 -13.58 37.53
N LYS A 83 -39.64 -13.05 38.66
CA LYS A 83 -39.68 -11.66 39.14
C LYS A 83 -39.12 -11.60 40.58
N ALA A 84 -38.98 -10.37 41.11
CA ALA A 84 -38.71 -9.94 42.51
C ALA A 84 -37.23 -9.61 42.83
N ALA A 85 -36.86 -8.34 43.06
CA ALA A 85 -37.01 -7.50 44.28
C ALA A 85 -36.05 -7.99 45.41
N ASP A 86 -35.30 -7.18 46.16
CA ASP A 86 -35.59 -5.84 46.66
C ASP A 86 -34.35 -5.24 47.40
N THR A 87 -34.46 -3.98 47.82
CA THR A 87 -33.77 -3.29 48.94
C THR A 87 -32.36 -2.65 48.79
N THR A 88 -32.36 -1.32 48.91
CA THR A 88 -31.26 -0.42 49.32
C THR A 88 -31.22 -0.30 50.85
N PRO A 89 -30.14 0.20 51.49
CA PRO A 89 -30.22 1.59 51.99
C PRO A 89 -28.90 2.40 51.97
N ALA A 90 -29.07 3.73 51.97
CA ALA A 90 -28.08 4.81 52.25
C ALA A 90 -27.65 4.80 53.76
N PRO A 91 -26.87 5.73 54.38
CA PRO A 91 -26.59 7.16 54.06
C PRO A 91 -25.12 7.61 54.35
N THR A 92 -24.67 8.85 54.13
CA THR A 92 -24.49 9.89 55.20
C THR A 92 -23.95 11.22 54.64
N LYS A 93 -24.11 12.26 55.48
CA LYS A 93 -24.16 13.72 55.24
C LYS A 93 -23.16 14.41 56.18
N ALA A 94 -22.59 15.57 55.78
CA ALA A 94 -22.18 16.75 56.58
C ALA A 94 -20.85 17.39 56.08
N ILE A 95 -20.45 18.66 56.27
CA ILE A 95 -20.98 19.98 56.69
C ILE A 95 -19.87 21.00 56.30
N ALA A 96 -20.26 22.26 56.08
CA ALA A 96 -19.49 23.41 55.57
C ALA A 96 -18.75 24.28 56.61
N ALA A 97 -17.80 25.13 56.15
CA ALA A 97 -17.44 26.52 56.61
C ALA A 97 -16.06 26.95 56.01
N ALA A 98 -15.64 28.20 55.75
CA ALA A 98 -16.23 29.53 55.51
C ALA A 98 -15.10 30.54 55.07
N MET A 99 -15.33 31.30 53.97
CA MET A 99 -15.03 32.72 53.56
C MET A 99 -13.85 33.58 54.16
N PRO A 100 -13.34 34.70 53.51
CA PRO A 100 -14.10 35.72 52.73
C PRO A 100 -13.48 36.37 51.46
N ALA A 101 -14.31 37.20 50.79
CA ALA A 101 -14.26 37.82 49.45
C ALA A 101 -13.56 39.22 49.41
N PRO A 102 -13.44 39.98 48.28
CA PRO A 102 -14.56 40.61 47.53
C PRO A 102 -14.26 40.90 46.02
N PRO A 103 -14.95 41.83 45.32
CA PRO A 103 -16.36 41.84 44.90
C PRO A 103 -16.47 41.78 43.35
N LYS A 104 -17.51 41.19 42.76
CA LYS A 104 -17.79 41.40 41.32
C LYS A 104 -19.21 41.04 40.88
N ALA A 105 -19.77 41.99 40.13
CA ALA A 105 -20.87 41.91 39.17
C ALA A 105 -22.22 41.37 39.67
N THR A 106 -23.21 42.24 39.57
CA THR A 106 -24.65 41.94 39.64
C THR A 106 -24.99 40.70 38.81
N ALA A 107 -25.38 39.63 39.50
CA ALA A 107 -25.79 38.38 38.87
C ALA A 107 -27.16 38.56 38.19
N GLY A 108 -27.18 38.50 36.85
CA GLY A 108 -28.39 38.16 36.12
C GLY A 108 -28.86 36.73 36.47
N PRO A 109 -30.15 36.42 36.30
CA PRO A 109 -30.75 35.17 36.79
C PRO A 109 -30.10 33.93 36.16
N ARG A 110 -29.90 32.91 36.99
CA ARG A 110 -29.27 31.62 36.63
C ARG A 110 -30.06 30.89 35.54
N LEU A 111 -29.30 30.24 34.66
CA LEU A 111 -29.71 29.51 33.46
C LEU A 111 -30.68 28.37 33.79
N LEU A 112 -31.96 28.57 33.43
CA LEU A 112 -33.09 27.65 33.58
C LEU A 112 -33.14 26.90 34.92
N SER A 113 -33.54 27.58 35.99
CA SER A 113 -33.80 26.90 37.25
C SER A 113 -35.07 26.04 37.17
N VAL A 114 -35.14 24.97 37.98
CA VAL A 114 -36.31 24.06 38.02
C VAL A 114 -37.59 24.86 38.34
N GLU A 115 -37.48 25.91 39.14
CA GLU A 115 -38.58 26.78 39.56
C GLU A 115 -39.19 27.59 38.39
N VAL A 116 -38.41 27.89 37.34
CA VAL A 116 -38.91 28.58 36.14
C VAL A 116 -39.68 27.61 35.25
N LEU A 117 -39.14 26.40 35.04
CA LEU A 117 -39.77 25.40 34.17
C LEU A 117 -41.05 24.81 34.78
N GLN A 118 -41.16 24.80 36.11
CA GLN A 118 -42.39 24.40 36.82
C GLN A 118 -43.55 25.40 36.62
N ARG A 119 -43.27 26.67 36.28
CA ARG A 119 -44.31 27.69 36.01
C ARG A 119 -44.97 27.53 34.64
N TYR A 120 -44.38 26.79 33.72
CA TYR A 120 -45.03 26.48 32.44
C TYR A 120 -46.27 25.62 32.63
N ASP A 121 -47.27 25.78 31.77
CA ASP A 121 -48.46 24.92 31.82
C ASP A 121 -48.13 23.44 31.53
N ALA A 122 -49.05 22.55 31.90
CA ALA A 122 -48.86 21.11 31.73
C ALA A 122 -48.62 20.70 30.25
N LYS A 123 -49.16 21.47 29.29
CA LYS A 123 -49.02 21.21 27.86
C LYS A 123 -47.61 21.55 27.38
N LYS A 124 -47.04 22.69 27.77
CA LYS A 124 -45.67 23.12 27.44
C LYS A 124 -44.65 22.22 28.12
N ARG A 125 -44.86 21.79 29.37
CA ARG A 125 -44.00 20.82 30.07
C ARG A 125 -43.97 19.44 29.37
N LYS A 126 -45.13 18.94 28.97
CA LYS A 126 -45.24 17.70 28.19
C LYS A 126 -44.50 17.81 26.85
N ARG A 127 -44.69 18.92 26.11
CA ARG A 127 -43.98 19.16 24.84
C ARG A 127 -42.47 19.17 25.01
N ILE A 128 -41.94 19.72 26.10
CA ILE A 128 -40.49 19.69 26.39
C ILE A 128 -40.00 18.24 26.56
N GLN A 129 -40.70 17.42 27.34
CA GLN A 129 -40.33 16.01 27.52
C GLN A 129 -40.45 15.21 26.22
N ASP A 130 -41.50 15.44 25.41
CA ASP A 130 -41.68 14.81 24.11
C ASP A 130 -40.55 15.20 23.12
N ALA A 131 -40.18 16.49 23.09
CA ALA A 131 -39.06 17.00 22.30
C ALA A 131 -37.72 16.37 22.71
N LEU A 132 -37.43 16.28 24.01
CA LEU A 132 -36.21 15.63 24.51
C LEU A 132 -36.20 14.13 24.18
N LYS A 133 -37.35 13.45 24.29
CA LYS A 133 -37.50 12.04 23.92
C LYS A 133 -37.18 11.81 22.47
N GLN A 134 -37.64 12.71 21.61
CA GLN A 134 -37.33 12.68 20.20
C GLN A 134 -35.84 12.95 19.97
N ILE A 135 -35.26 14.01 20.55
CA ILE A 135 -33.85 14.37 20.33
C ILE A 135 -32.91 13.26 20.79
N PHE A 136 -33.12 12.70 21.99
CA PHE A 136 -32.25 11.69 22.59
C PHE A 136 -32.71 10.24 22.34
N GLN A 137 -33.61 10.01 21.38
CA GLN A 137 -34.01 8.65 20.97
C GLN A 137 -32.77 7.87 20.51
N GLY A 138 -32.46 6.77 21.21
CA GLY A 138 -31.27 5.94 21.00
C GLY A 138 -30.13 6.16 22.00
N ASP A 139 -30.16 7.21 22.81
CA ASP A 139 -29.15 7.44 23.87
C ASP A 139 -29.45 6.54 25.09
N ALA A 140 -28.48 5.69 25.46
CA ALA A 140 -28.61 4.74 26.56
C ALA A 140 -28.83 5.41 27.94
N SER A 141 -28.25 6.60 28.15
CA SER A 141 -28.43 7.38 29.38
C SER A 141 -29.82 8.02 29.44
N TYR A 142 -30.36 8.46 28.31
CA TYR A 142 -31.73 8.95 28.21
C TYR A 142 -32.76 7.84 28.40
N ALA A 143 -32.57 6.69 27.73
CA ALA A 143 -33.45 5.54 27.85
C ALA A 143 -33.54 5.03 29.30
N LYS A 144 -32.40 4.96 30.00
CA LYS A 144 -32.32 4.61 31.43
C LYS A 144 -33.07 5.61 32.31
N ALA A 145 -32.93 6.91 32.04
CA ALA A 145 -33.61 7.96 32.80
C ALA A 145 -35.13 8.01 32.54
N HIS A 146 -35.56 7.74 31.29
CA HIS A 146 -36.97 7.72 30.90
C HIS A 146 -37.70 6.45 31.37
N ALA A 147 -37.02 5.31 31.46
CA ALA A 147 -37.61 4.03 31.89
C ALA A 147 -37.93 3.96 33.41
N ALA A 148 -37.33 4.84 34.22
CA ALA A 148 -37.67 4.98 35.63
C ALA A 148 -39.04 5.67 35.77
N ALA A 149 -40.12 4.88 35.77
CA ALA A 149 -41.48 5.40 35.93
C ALA A 149 -41.60 6.21 37.24
N GLY A 150 -42.22 7.41 37.17
CA GLY A 150 -42.38 8.31 38.30
C GLY A 150 -41.25 9.33 38.50
N GLN A 151 -40.38 9.52 37.50
CA GLN A 151 -39.31 10.52 37.49
C GLN A 151 -39.57 11.63 36.42
N PRO A 152 -38.93 12.82 36.54
CA PRO A 152 -39.22 14.04 35.77
C PRO A 152 -39.08 14.01 34.22
N LEU A 153 -38.90 12.85 33.61
CA LEU A 153 -38.81 12.70 32.15
C LEU A 153 -40.04 12.03 31.51
N SER A 154 -40.93 11.44 32.30
CA SER A 154 -42.09 10.67 31.82
C SER A 154 -43.40 11.01 32.54
N ASP A 155 -43.37 11.98 33.45
CA ASP A 155 -44.45 12.35 34.37
C ASP A 155 -45.10 13.73 34.07
N ASN A 156 -44.70 14.40 32.98
CA ASN A 156 -45.08 15.78 32.63
C ASN A 156 -44.66 16.85 33.66
N VAL A 157 -43.74 16.51 34.57
CA VAL A 157 -43.11 17.41 35.54
C VAL A 157 -41.67 17.71 35.09
N VAL A 158 -41.34 18.98 34.93
CA VAL A 158 -39.98 19.38 34.58
C VAL A 158 -39.16 19.51 35.87
N GLY A 159 -38.18 18.63 36.05
CA GLY A 159 -37.35 18.53 37.26
C GLY A 159 -35.85 18.53 36.94
N PRO A 160 -34.99 18.22 37.94
CA PRO A 160 -33.53 18.28 37.78
C PRO A 160 -32.99 17.41 36.63
N ILE A 161 -33.62 16.25 36.40
CA ILE A 161 -33.21 15.34 35.32
C ILE A 161 -33.56 15.93 33.96
N THR A 162 -34.79 16.45 33.78
CA THR A 162 -35.20 17.14 32.55
C THR A 162 -34.27 18.30 32.25
N LEU A 163 -33.94 19.09 33.28
CA LEU A 163 -33.01 20.21 33.16
C LEU A 163 -31.61 19.75 32.71
N SER A 164 -31.10 18.65 33.25
CA SER A 164 -29.79 18.12 32.84
C SER A 164 -29.73 17.77 31.34
N PHE A 165 -30.82 17.24 30.77
CA PHE A 165 -30.89 16.94 29.34
C PHE A 165 -31.09 18.20 28.48
N ILE A 166 -31.79 19.22 28.99
CA ILE A 166 -31.84 20.54 28.33
C ILE A 166 -30.44 21.17 28.31
N THR A 167 -29.70 21.13 29.43
CA THR A 167 -28.32 21.63 29.49
C THR A 167 -27.43 20.84 28.54
N ARG A 168 -27.54 19.51 28.53
CA ARG A 168 -26.78 18.65 27.61
C ARG A 168 -27.07 18.94 26.15
N PHE A 169 -28.31 19.26 25.79
CA PHE A 169 -28.66 19.74 24.46
C PHE A 169 -27.87 21.01 24.12
N TRP A 170 -27.83 22.03 24.97
CA TRP A 170 -27.12 23.27 24.65
C TRP A 170 -25.59 23.13 24.59
N LEU A 171 -25.02 22.26 25.43
CA LEU A 171 -23.61 21.88 25.34
C LEU A 171 -23.27 21.25 23.99
N TYR A 172 -24.18 20.43 23.48
CA TYR A 172 -24.02 19.74 22.21
C TYR A 172 -23.93 20.68 20.98
N TYR A 173 -24.49 21.89 21.09
CA TYR A 173 -24.41 22.94 20.06
C TYR A 173 -23.38 24.04 20.40
N ASN A 174 -22.42 23.73 21.28
CA ASN A 174 -21.30 24.60 21.67
C ASN A 174 -21.72 26.02 22.08
N MET A 175 -22.84 26.12 22.81
CA MET A 175 -23.36 27.39 23.32
C MET A 175 -22.87 27.60 24.77
N GLU A 176 -21.55 27.84 24.95
CA GLU A 176 -20.94 28.09 26.26
C GLU A 176 -20.13 29.41 26.36
N PRO A 177 -20.09 30.05 27.56
CA PRO A 177 -21.02 29.90 28.67
C PRO A 177 -22.14 30.91 28.43
N ALA A 178 -23.31 30.49 27.96
CA ALA A 178 -24.29 31.47 27.52
C ALA A 178 -25.05 32.07 28.72
N PRO A 179 -24.93 33.37 29.06
CA PRO A 179 -25.98 34.11 29.78
C PRO A 179 -27.31 34.21 28.97
N ASN A 180 -27.42 33.49 27.84
CA ASN A 180 -28.49 33.60 26.84
C ASN A 180 -29.50 32.46 26.87
N VAL A 181 -29.40 31.49 27.80
CA VAL A 181 -30.44 30.44 27.92
C VAL A 181 -31.67 31.04 28.60
N SER A 182 -32.67 31.37 27.79
CA SER A 182 -33.89 32.10 28.15
C SER A 182 -35.14 31.31 27.76
N GLU A 183 -36.33 31.89 27.91
CA GLU A 183 -37.56 31.29 27.38
C GLU A 183 -37.47 31.03 25.86
N ALA A 184 -36.80 31.93 25.11
CA ALA A 184 -36.53 31.75 23.69
C ALA A 184 -35.65 30.53 23.38
N SER A 185 -34.86 30.05 24.35
CA SER A 185 -34.10 28.81 24.20
C SER A 185 -35.01 27.60 24.29
N VAL A 186 -35.97 27.57 25.22
CA VAL A 186 -36.98 26.51 25.27
C VAL A 186 -37.78 26.48 23.98
N ASP A 187 -38.15 27.64 23.43
CA ASP A 187 -38.84 27.71 22.15
C ASP A 187 -37.95 27.24 20.98
N ALA A 188 -36.64 27.55 20.99
CA ALA A 188 -35.69 27.04 20.01
C ALA A 188 -35.47 25.51 20.10
N LEU A 189 -35.46 24.94 21.30
CA LEU A 189 -35.43 23.48 21.51
C LEU A 189 -36.67 22.80 20.94
N LEU A 190 -37.85 23.37 21.22
CA LEU A 190 -39.11 22.85 20.71
C LEU A 190 -39.18 22.96 19.18
N HIS A 191 -38.78 24.12 18.63
CA HIS A 191 -38.68 24.32 17.19
C HIS A 191 -37.70 23.33 16.54
N PHE A 192 -36.53 23.10 17.16
CA PHE A 192 -35.58 22.10 16.68
C PHE A 192 -36.19 20.70 16.65
N ALA A 193 -36.90 20.27 17.70
CA ALA A 193 -37.56 18.96 17.72
C ALA A 193 -38.67 18.84 16.67
N ASP A 194 -39.51 19.87 16.52
CA ASP A 194 -40.60 19.91 15.53
C ASP A 194 -40.02 19.78 14.10
N ARG A 195 -38.93 20.49 13.81
CA ARG A 195 -38.26 20.46 12.50
C ARG A 195 -37.54 19.15 12.25
N LEU A 196 -36.91 18.58 13.27
CA LEU A 196 -36.31 17.25 13.19
C LEU A 196 -37.36 16.15 12.99
N ALA A 197 -38.60 16.37 13.42
CA ALA A 197 -39.70 15.43 13.20
C ALA A 197 -40.14 15.43 11.73
N ALA A 198 -40.14 16.61 11.11
CA ALA A 198 -40.47 16.81 9.70
C ALA A 198 -39.37 16.28 8.76
N HIS A 199 -38.09 16.41 9.15
CA HIS A 199 -36.92 15.99 8.35
C HIS A 199 -36.13 14.89 9.07
N LYS A 200 -36.69 13.68 9.10
CA LYS A 200 -36.11 12.53 9.83
C LYS A 200 -34.76 12.12 9.28
N GLU A 201 -34.51 12.38 8.00
CA GLU A 201 -33.28 12.09 7.27
C GLU A 201 -32.09 12.92 7.75
N TRP A 202 -32.29 14.10 8.35
CA TRP A 202 -31.19 14.93 8.88
C TRP A 202 -30.74 14.50 10.27
N ARG A 203 -31.53 13.67 10.94
CA ARG A 203 -31.26 13.19 12.29
C ARG A 203 -29.87 12.56 12.47
N PRO A 204 -29.43 11.58 11.66
CA PRO A 204 -28.11 10.97 11.84
C PRO A 204 -26.99 12.00 11.80
N ASP A 205 -27.09 13.02 10.95
CA ASP A 205 -26.02 14.00 10.78
C ASP A 205 -26.09 15.13 11.80
N VAL A 206 -27.25 15.75 11.96
CA VAL A 206 -27.42 16.90 12.85
C VAL A 206 -27.25 16.53 14.31
N LEU A 207 -27.53 15.28 14.69
CA LEU A 207 -27.27 14.73 16.02
C LEU A 207 -26.01 13.85 16.09
N SER A 208 -25.11 13.92 15.10
CA SER A 208 -23.79 13.27 15.16
C SER A 208 -22.73 14.12 15.87
N VAL A 209 -21.93 13.47 16.70
CA VAL A 209 -20.77 14.10 17.36
C VAL A 209 -19.74 14.52 16.30
N GLU A 210 -19.66 13.75 15.22
CA GLU A 210 -18.80 13.94 14.07
C GLU A 210 -19.10 15.25 13.34
N PHE A 211 -20.37 15.58 13.10
CA PHE A 211 -20.76 16.85 12.48
C PHE A 211 -20.41 18.04 13.39
N GLY A 212 -20.58 17.91 14.71
CA GLY A 212 -20.14 18.93 15.67
C GLY A 212 -18.64 19.20 15.61
N ARG A 213 -17.82 18.13 15.66
CA ARG A 213 -16.36 18.24 15.53
C ARG A 213 -15.93 18.79 14.18
N TRP A 214 -16.65 18.43 13.11
CA TRP A 214 -16.40 19.00 11.79
C TRP A 214 -16.65 20.51 11.77
N ILE A 215 -17.75 20.98 12.38
CA ILE A 215 -18.06 22.41 12.54
C ILE A 215 -16.96 23.11 13.34
N ASP A 216 -16.48 22.53 14.44
CA ASP A 216 -15.42 23.12 15.28
C ASP A 216 -14.14 23.44 14.51
N GLY A 217 -13.82 22.62 13.50
CA GLY A 217 -12.69 22.79 12.60
C GLY A 217 -12.93 23.74 11.42
N GLN A 218 -14.10 24.40 11.32
CA GLN A 218 -14.38 25.35 10.24
C GLN A 218 -14.13 26.81 10.67
N PRO A 219 -13.65 27.67 9.75
CA PRO A 219 -13.47 29.10 10.02
C PRO A 219 -14.80 29.83 10.27
N ASP A 220 -15.91 29.35 9.71
CA ASP A 220 -17.26 29.90 9.83
C ASP A 220 -18.11 29.23 10.92
N ARG A 221 -17.48 28.55 11.90
CA ARG A 221 -18.19 27.80 12.97
C ARG A 221 -19.28 28.59 13.71
N ALA A 222 -19.06 29.89 13.92
CA ALA A 222 -20.03 30.78 14.58
C ALA A 222 -21.34 30.95 13.77
N THR A 223 -21.29 30.74 12.45
CA THR A 223 -22.44 30.77 11.56
C THR A 223 -23.08 29.39 11.42
N LEU A 224 -22.28 28.33 11.47
CA LEU A 224 -22.73 26.95 11.26
C LEU A 224 -23.50 26.37 12.44
N TYR A 225 -23.10 26.66 13.69
CA TYR A 225 -23.83 26.21 14.87
C TYR A 225 -25.29 26.72 14.91
N PRO A 226 -25.57 28.01 14.64
CA PRO A 226 -26.93 28.51 14.47
C PRO A 226 -27.72 27.83 13.34
N ILE A 227 -27.09 27.57 12.19
CA ILE A 227 -27.73 26.85 11.06
C ILE A 227 -28.15 25.44 11.50
N ARG A 228 -27.24 24.72 12.17
CA ARG A 228 -27.45 23.39 12.72
C ARG A 228 -28.56 23.37 13.77
N LEU A 229 -28.56 24.35 14.68
CA LEU A 229 -29.53 24.47 15.76
C LEU A 229 -30.94 24.87 15.28
N ARG A 230 -31.05 25.65 14.20
CA ARG A 230 -32.35 26.05 13.66
C ARG A 230 -32.94 25.04 12.69
N LEU A 231 -32.15 24.08 12.22
CA LEU A 231 -32.50 23.22 11.09
C LEU A 231 -33.00 24.06 9.91
N ASP A 232 -32.18 25.04 9.52
CA ASP A 232 -32.49 25.98 8.44
C ASP A 232 -32.60 25.22 7.11
N GLU A 233 -33.80 25.09 6.56
CA GLU A 233 -34.09 24.27 5.37
C GLU A 233 -33.31 24.70 4.12
N VAL A 234 -32.90 25.97 4.05
CA VAL A 234 -32.17 26.51 2.91
C VAL A 234 -30.67 26.38 3.12
N LYS A 235 -30.19 26.66 4.34
CA LYS A 235 -28.75 26.75 4.64
C LYS A 235 -28.14 25.45 5.16
N LEU A 236 -28.94 24.59 5.78
CA LEU A 236 -28.45 23.32 6.33
C LEU A 236 -28.07 22.33 5.21
N PRO A 237 -28.85 22.11 4.13
CA PRO A 237 -28.48 21.13 3.11
C PRO A 237 -27.13 21.43 2.42
N PRO A 238 -26.78 22.66 2.03
CA PRO A 238 -25.44 22.98 1.53
C PRO A 238 -24.33 22.73 2.55
N VAL A 239 -24.58 22.97 3.84
CA VAL A 239 -23.63 22.68 4.92
C VAL A 239 -23.47 21.18 5.10
N LEU A 240 -24.56 20.41 5.04
CA LEU A 240 -24.52 18.95 5.05
C LEU A 240 -23.80 18.42 3.80
N VAL A 241 -24.01 18.98 2.61
CA VAL A 241 -23.24 18.64 1.40
C VAL A 241 -21.75 18.92 1.60
N ARG A 242 -21.36 20.05 2.24
CA ARG A 242 -19.95 20.36 2.55
C ARG A 242 -19.37 19.41 3.59
N TYR A 243 -20.15 19.06 4.60
CA TYR A 243 -19.81 18.06 5.61
C TYR A 243 -19.64 16.69 4.96
N HIS A 244 -20.62 16.24 4.18
CA HIS A 244 -20.57 15.01 3.42
C HIS A 244 -19.50 15.03 2.34
N ALA A 245 -19.09 16.13 1.74
CA ALA A 245 -17.97 16.15 0.80
C ALA A 245 -16.64 15.80 1.51
N LYS A 246 -16.46 16.29 2.74
CA LYS A 246 -15.28 16.00 3.58
C LYS A 246 -15.39 14.66 4.31
N ALA A 247 -16.59 14.27 4.73
CA ALA A 247 -16.88 12.96 5.30
C ALA A 247 -16.85 11.87 4.21
N SER A 248 -17.24 12.17 2.97
CA SER A 248 -17.04 11.35 1.75
C SER A 248 -15.57 11.13 1.45
N ALA A 249 -14.69 12.09 1.77
CA ALA A 249 -13.25 11.84 1.75
C ALA A 249 -12.77 10.87 2.85
N GLN A 250 -13.55 10.68 3.93
CA GLN A 250 -13.38 9.59 4.92
C GLN A 250 -14.21 8.34 4.59
N VAL A 251 -15.18 8.44 3.68
CA VAL A 251 -16.19 7.44 3.32
C VAL A 251 -15.98 6.91 1.89
N ALA A 252 -14.79 7.11 1.31
CA ALA A 252 -14.42 6.63 -0.02
C ALA A 252 -14.60 5.11 -0.21
N ASN A 253 -14.79 4.34 0.88
CA ASN A 253 -14.91 2.88 0.85
C ASN A 253 -16.34 2.35 1.11
N MET A 254 -17.39 3.19 1.19
CA MET A 254 -18.78 2.70 1.39
C MET A 254 -19.32 1.88 0.21
N GLY A 255 -18.68 1.95 -0.98
CA GLY A 255 -19.02 1.11 -2.14
C GLY A 255 -18.15 -0.14 -2.30
N ASP A 256 -17.12 -0.31 -1.47
CA ASP A 256 -16.17 -1.43 -1.60
C ASP A 256 -16.74 -2.68 -0.95
N LYS A 257 -16.73 -3.78 -1.71
CA LYS A 257 -17.20 -5.08 -1.22
C LYS A 257 -16.05 -5.85 -0.60
N VAL A 258 -16.34 -6.55 0.50
CA VAL A 258 -15.39 -7.50 1.11
C VAL A 258 -14.95 -8.52 0.05
N GLY A 259 -13.65 -8.81 0.00
CA GLY A 259 -13.10 -9.73 -0.99
C GLY A 259 -12.87 -9.11 -2.37
N GLN A 260 -13.13 -7.81 -2.59
CA GLN A 260 -12.83 -7.15 -3.86
C GLN A 260 -11.55 -6.32 -3.83
N THR A 261 -10.87 -6.28 -4.97
CA THR A 261 -9.73 -5.42 -5.24
C THR A 261 -9.97 -4.68 -6.54
N TYR A 262 -9.60 -3.41 -6.55
CA TYR A 262 -9.77 -2.56 -7.72
C TYR A 262 -8.40 -2.03 -8.16
N TRP A 263 -8.30 -1.72 -9.45
CA TRP A 263 -7.31 -0.77 -9.93
C TRP A 263 -8.03 0.34 -10.70
N TYR A 264 -7.38 1.48 -10.80
CA TYR A 264 -7.90 2.68 -11.44
C TYR A 264 -7.01 3.08 -12.60
N GLY A 265 -7.59 3.36 -13.76
CA GLY A 265 -6.85 3.78 -14.94
C GLY A 265 -7.71 3.78 -16.20
N LEU A 266 -7.11 4.20 -17.33
CA LEU A 266 -7.82 4.32 -18.60
C LEU A 266 -7.36 3.25 -19.58
N THR A 267 -8.29 2.65 -20.31
CA THR A 267 -7.99 1.82 -21.50
C THR A 267 -8.23 2.63 -22.77
N ALA A 268 -7.74 2.13 -23.92
CA ALA A 268 -7.98 2.77 -25.21
C ALA A 268 -9.49 2.86 -25.53
N GLU A 269 -10.27 1.85 -25.15
CA GLU A 269 -11.72 1.83 -25.35
C GLU A 269 -12.44 2.78 -24.38
N ASP A 270 -11.93 2.97 -23.15
CA ASP A 270 -12.46 3.98 -22.22
C ASP A 270 -12.27 5.38 -22.79
N LEU A 271 -11.07 5.69 -23.28
CA LEU A 271 -10.75 6.99 -23.86
C LEU A 271 -11.62 7.25 -25.10
N LYS A 272 -11.79 6.24 -25.97
CA LYS A 272 -12.73 6.29 -27.10
C LYS A 272 -14.17 6.51 -26.63
N THR A 273 -14.59 5.84 -25.56
CA THR A 273 -15.94 5.97 -25.01
C THR A 273 -16.21 7.40 -24.52
N ILE A 274 -15.32 7.99 -23.73
CA ILE A 274 -15.49 9.35 -23.17
C ILE A 274 -15.29 10.48 -24.20
N THR A 275 -14.73 10.17 -25.37
CA THR A 275 -14.52 11.11 -26.49
C THR A 275 -15.56 10.99 -27.60
N SER A 276 -16.29 9.87 -27.70
CA SER A 276 -17.23 9.63 -28.81
C SER A 276 -18.69 9.52 -28.38
N LYS A 277 -18.98 9.15 -27.13
CA LYS A 277 -20.35 8.96 -26.64
C LYS A 277 -20.74 10.12 -25.75
N ARG A 278 -21.86 10.79 -26.09
CA ARG A 278 -22.61 11.54 -25.08
C ARG A 278 -22.99 10.57 -23.96
N GLN A 279 -22.86 11.01 -22.71
CA GLN A 279 -22.97 10.18 -21.51
C GLN A 279 -24.30 9.39 -21.43
N PHE A 280 -25.36 9.89 -22.07
CA PHE A 280 -26.67 9.26 -22.14
C PHE A 280 -27.05 9.00 -23.59
N SER A 281 -27.39 7.75 -23.88
CA SER A 281 -27.91 7.39 -25.19
C SER A 281 -29.23 8.12 -25.45
N ALA A 282 -29.57 8.37 -26.72
CA ALA A 282 -30.88 8.91 -27.07
C ALA A 282 -32.03 8.02 -26.53
N ALA A 283 -31.79 6.71 -26.38
CA ALA A 283 -32.73 5.77 -25.77
C ALA A 283 -32.89 6.00 -24.25
N THR A 284 -31.81 6.34 -23.54
CA THR A 284 -31.84 6.67 -22.10
C THR A 284 -32.60 7.97 -21.86
N VAL A 285 -32.33 9.02 -22.64
CA VAL A 285 -33.06 10.30 -22.54
C VAL A 285 -34.53 10.10 -22.89
N LYS A 286 -34.82 9.26 -23.89
CA LYS A 286 -36.20 8.87 -24.25
C LYS A 286 -36.91 8.10 -23.13
N ALA A 287 -36.22 7.18 -22.45
CA ALA A 287 -36.79 6.45 -21.31
C ALA A 287 -37.09 7.41 -20.15
N LEU A 288 -36.13 8.25 -19.78
CA LEU A 288 -36.29 9.26 -18.71
C LEU A 288 -37.39 10.29 -19.01
N LYS A 289 -37.82 10.45 -20.26
CA LYS A 289 -38.98 11.27 -20.63
C LYS A 289 -40.28 10.77 -19.99
N ALA A 290 -40.37 9.49 -19.62
CA ALA A 290 -41.50 8.97 -18.85
C ALA A 290 -41.61 9.58 -17.44
N LEU A 291 -40.53 10.20 -16.93
CA LEU A 291 -40.53 10.95 -15.67
C LEU A 291 -40.89 12.44 -15.87
N VAL A 292 -41.04 12.88 -17.13
CA VAL A 292 -41.45 14.25 -17.48
C VAL A 292 -42.95 14.24 -17.71
N GLU A 293 -43.69 14.23 -16.61
CA GLU A 293 -45.12 14.49 -16.62
C GLU A 293 -45.37 15.90 -16.04
N PRO A 294 -46.22 16.72 -16.68
CA PRO A 294 -46.60 18.01 -16.12
C PRO A 294 -47.37 17.73 -14.81
N ASP A 295 -46.83 18.21 -13.69
CA ASP A 295 -47.39 18.17 -12.33
C ASP A 295 -47.06 16.95 -11.44
N THR A 296 -46.24 15.98 -11.87
CA THR A 296 -45.77 14.91 -10.98
C THR A 296 -44.44 15.27 -10.32
N VAL A 297 -44.51 15.45 -9.00
CA VAL A 297 -43.36 15.58 -8.11
C VAL A 297 -43.14 14.23 -7.45
N ILE A 298 -42.01 13.59 -7.75
CA ILE A 298 -41.68 12.27 -7.18
C ILE A 298 -41.14 12.47 -5.77
N ALA A 299 -41.70 11.78 -4.77
CA ALA A 299 -41.25 11.91 -3.39
C ALA A 299 -39.74 11.63 -3.27
N HIS A 300 -39.04 12.40 -2.42
CA HIS A 300 -37.58 12.31 -2.25
C HIS A 300 -37.11 10.87 -1.94
N THR A 301 -37.92 10.09 -1.22
CA THR A 301 -37.64 8.69 -0.85
C THR A 301 -37.79 7.72 -2.01
N ASP A 302 -38.60 8.04 -3.01
CA ASP A 302 -39.05 7.11 -4.05
C ASP A 302 -38.35 7.38 -5.38
N PHE A 303 -37.78 8.57 -5.54
CA PHE A 303 -37.06 9.03 -6.73
C PHE A 303 -36.01 8.05 -7.25
N GLU A 304 -35.26 7.41 -6.35
CA GLU A 304 -34.22 6.48 -6.78
C GLU A 304 -34.77 5.17 -7.35
N GLU A 305 -35.89 4.70 -6.81
CA GLU A 305 -36.55 3.49 -7.28
C GLU A 305 -37.31 3.74 -8.60
N GLU A 306 -37.94 4.90 -8.76
CA GLU A 306 -38.62 5.25 -10.01
C GLU A 306 -37.65 5.43 -11.18
N VAL A 307 -36.50 6.09 -10.95
CA VAL A 307 -35.45 6.21 -11.97
C VAL A 307 -34.88 4.84 -12.32
N LYS A 308 -34.73 3.92 -11.35
CA LYS A 308 -34.34 2.52 -11.65
C LYS A 308 -35.39 1.81 -12.48
N ALA A 309 -36.68 1.98 -12.16
CA ALA A 309 -37.78 1.34 -12.87
C ALA A 309 -37.85 1.80 -14.33
N VAL A 310 -37.75 3.11 -14.59
CA VAL A 310 -37.77 3.66 -15.96
C VAL A 310 -36.55 3.26 -16.79
N LEU A 311 -35.42 3.00 -16.14
CA LEU A 311 -34.19 2.59 -16.81
C LEU A 311 -34.02 1.08 -16.94
N ALA A 312 -34.94 0.26 -16.41
CA ALA A 312 -34.82 -1.20 -16.35
C ALA A 312 -34.63 -1.85 -17.74
N ASP A 313 -35.23 -1.27 -18.78
CA ASP A 313 -35.14 -1.75 -20.17
C ASP A 313 -33.99 -1.12 -20.95
N THR A 314 -33.16 -0.29 -20.30
CA THR A 314 -31.99 0.35 -20.92
C THR A 314 -30.70 -0.31 -20.45
N THR A 315 -29.62 -0.20 -21.23
CA THR A 315 -28.28 -0.64 -20.80
C THR A 315 -27.64 0.28 -19.76
N GLN A 316 -28.31 1.36 -19.36
CA GLN A 316 -27.79 2.39 -18.47
C GLN A 316 -28.18 2.13 -17.00
N LYS A 317 -27.21 2.19 -16.08
CA LYS A 317 -27.49 2.06 -14.64
C LYS A 317 -28.00 3.40 -14.07
N ALA A 318 -28.95 3.33 -13.13
CA ALA A 318 -29.51 4.50 -12.45
C ALA A 318 -28.51 5.25 -11.55
N GLY A 319 -27.58 4.53 -10.90
CA GLY A 319 -26.65 5.12 -9.92
C GLY A 319 -25.88 6.35 -10.43
N PRO A 320 -25.22 6.30 -11.60
CA PRO A 320 -24.54 7.47 -12.19
C PRO A 320 -25.47 8.60 -12.66
N LEU A 321 -26.77 8.34 -12.84
CA LEU A 321 -27.78 9.30 -13.32
C LEU A 321 -28.45 10.06 -12.18
N LEU A 322 -28.64 9.39 -11.03
CA LEU A 322 -29.38 9.93 -9.90
C LEU A 322 -28.83 11.27 -9.36
N PRO A 323 -27.51 11.45 -9.16
CA PRO A 323 -26.98 12.73 -8.73
C PRO A 323 -27.25 13.83 -9.75
N LEU A 324 -27.19 13.51 -11.04
CA LEU A 324 -27.32 14.46 -12.13
C LEU A 324 -28.77 14.89 -12.34
N LEU A 325 -29.69 13.93 -12.26
CA LEU A 325 -31.11 14.22 -12.23
C LEU A 325 -31.44 15.07 -11.00
N LYS A 326 -30.95 14.72 -9.81
CA LYS A 326 -31.15 15.53 -8.58
C LYS A 326 -30.47 16.91 -8.62
N GLU A 327 -29.45 17.10 -9.45
CA GLU A 327 -28.74 18.36 -9.61
C GLU A 327 -29.54 19.34 -10.48
N HIS A 328 -30.08 18.85 -11.61
CA HIS A 328 -30.77 19.68 -12.60
C HIS A 328 -32.31 19.66 -12.46
N ALA A 329 -32.88 18.71 -11.69
CA ALA A 329 -34.31 18.63 -11.45
C ALA A 329 -34.80 19.75 -10.54
N VAL A 330 -36.07 20.11 -10.73
CA VAL A 330 -36.76 21.09 -9.88
C VAL A 330 -37.04 20.42 -8.53
N LYS A 331 -36.43 20.94 -7.47
CA LYS A 331 -36.69 20.49 -6.09
C LYS A 331 -37.83 21.30 -5.49
N THR A 332 -38.78 20.60 -4.90
CA THR A 332 -39.86 21.20 -4.10
C THR A 332 -39.84 20.60 -2.69
N ASP A 333 -40.62 21.19 -1.79
CA ASP A 333 -40.78 20.73 -0.40
C ASP A 333 -41.35 19.30 -0.31
N HIS A 334 -41.93 18.78 -1.39
CA HIS A 334 -42.61 17.48 -1.43
C HIS A 334 -41.94 16.46 -2.35
N GLY A 335 -40.88 16.83 -3.09
CA GLY A 335 -40.13 15.88 -3.92
C GLY A 335 -39.30 16.51 -5.05
N ILE A 336 -39.06 15.73 -6.11
CA ILE A 336 -38.18 16.04 -7.23
C ILE A 336 -38.98 15.93 -8.54
N GLY A 337 -39.04 17.01 -9.31
CA GLY A 337 -39.67 17.06 -10.63
C GLY A 337 -38.63 17.06 -11.76
N VAL A 338 -38.68 16.08 -12.65
CA VAL A 338 -37.82 16.00 -13.83
C VAL A 338 -38.48 16.75 -14.98
N THR A 339 -37.81 17.77 -15.53
CA THR A 339 -38.35 18.60 -16.63
C THR A 339 -37.66 18.31 -17.96
N ASP A 340 -38.24 18.77 -19.07
CA ASP A 340 -37.57 18.75 -20.38
C ASP A 340 -36.23 19.50 -20.35
N GLU A 341 -36.10 20.57 -19.53
CA GLU A 341 -34.84 21.29 -19.30
C GLU A 341 -33.82 20.44 -18.53
N THR A 342 -34.29 19.65 -17.55
CA THR A 342 -33.46 18.68 -16.81
C THR A 342 -32.89 17.64 -17.76
N LEU A 343 -33.74 17.09 -18.64
CA LEU A 343 -33.33 16.11 -19.64
C LEU A 343 -32.43 16.70 -20.72
N ALA A 344 -32.66 17.95 -21.12
CA ALA A 344 -31.80 18.67 -22.05
C ALA A 344 -30.40 18.91 -21.44
N ALA A 345 -30.31 19.35 -20.18
CA ALA A 345 -29.05 19.53 -19.47
C ALA A 345 -28.26 18.21 -19.32
N ILE A 346 -28.97 17.10 -19.09
CA ILE A 346 -28.38 15.76 -19.05
C ILE A 346 -27.92 15.31 -20.43
N ALA A 347 -28.70 15.57 -21.49
CA ALA A 347 -28.39 15.19 -22.87
C ALA A 347 -27.29 16.05 -23.52
N ALA A 348 -27.05 17.26 -23.01
CA ALA A 348 -26.10 18.22 -23.54
C ALA A 348 -24.68 18.10 -22.97
N ARG A 349 -24.49 17.31 -21.90
CA ARG A 349 -23.22 17.24 -21.16
C ARG A 349 -21.97 17.10 -22.04
N PRO A 350 -20.88 17.80 -21.67
CA PRO A 350 -19.73 17.94 -22.54
C PRO A 350 -18.98 16.62 -22.68
N VAL A 351 -18.64 16.30 -23.92
CA VAL A 351 -17.71 15.22 -24.25
C VAL A 351 -16.28 15.70 -23.95
N LEU A 352 -15.36 14.78 -23.65
CA LEU A 352 -13.97 15.15 -23.42
C LEU A 352 -13.38 15.82 -24.70
N PRO A 353 -12.89 17.07 -24.63
CA PRO A 353 -12.27 17.73 -25.77
C PRO A 353 -11.09 16.93 -26.33
N ALA A 354 -10.95 16.91 -27.66
CA ALA A 354 -9.87 16.18 -28.33
C ALA A 354 -8.45 16.55 -27.82
N PRO A 355 -8.13 17.83 -27.53
CA PRO A 355 -6.85 18.21 -26.91
C PRO A 355 -6.59 17.52 -25.57
N LEU A 356 -7.61 17.38 -24.72
CA LEU A 356 -7.47 16.68 -23.44
C LEU A 356 -7.32 15.18 -23.64
N ALA A 357 -8.04 14.60 -24.60
CA ALA A 357 -7.90 13.19 -24.91
C ALA A 357 -6.47 12.85 -25.39
N ALA A 358 -5.91 13.68 -26.28
CA ALA A 358 -4.54 13.52 -26.75
C ALA A 358 -3.51 13.63 -25.61
N LEU A 359 -3.71 14.58 -24.70
CA LEU A 359 -2.87 14.75 -23.52
C LEU A 359 -2.91 13.55 -22.56
N LEU A 360 -4.05 12.88 -22.46
CA LEU A 360 -4.27 11.73 -21.58
C LEU A 360 -3.89 10.39 -22.21
N GLN A 361 -3.60 10.36 -23.51
CA GLN A 361 -3.21 9.14 -24.24
C GLN A 361 -2.05 8.38 -23.56
N PRO A 362 -0.99 9.02 -23.02
CA PRO A 362 0.08 8.30 -22.32
C PRO A 362 -0.35 7.62 -21.02
N MET A 363 -1.47 8.03 -20.40
CA MET A 363 -2.02 7.37 -19.21
C MET A 363 -2.80 6.09 -19.56
N VAL A 364 -3.02 5.80 -20.84
CA VAL A 364 -3.74 4.60 -21.28
C VAL A 364 -2.92 3.35 -20.95
N GLY A 365 -3.50 2.49 -20.13
CA GLY A 365 -2.89 1.27 -19.62
C GLY A 365 -2.10 1.45 -18.32
N MET A 366 -1.98 2.68 -17.80
CA MET A 366 -1.49 2.93 -16.45
C MET A 366 -2.48 2.40 -15.41
N GLN A 367 -1.96 1.81 -14.34
CA GLN A 367 -2.75 1.16 -13.30
C GLN A 367 -2.39 1.75 -11.95
N TYR A 368 -3.37 2.28 -11.24
CA TYR A 368 -3.20 2.83 -9.90
C TYR A 368 -3.98 1.99 -8.89
N PRO A 369 -3.45 1.73 -7.68
CA PRO A 369 -4.16 0.95 -6.67
C PRO A 369 -5.34 1.70 -6.04
N HIS A 370 -5.46 3.01 -6.27
CA HIS A 370 -6.49 3.85 -5.65
C HIS A 370 -6.97 4.99 -6.55
N GLN A 371 -8.24 5.38 -6.43
CA GLN A 371 -8.86 6.44 -7.24
C GLN A 371 -8.16 7.79 -7.07
N GLN A 372 -7.79 8.13 -5.83
CA GLN A 372 -7.09 9.40 -5.54
C GLN A 372 -5.75 9.52 -6.27
N LEU A 373 -4.97 8.43 -6.35
CA LEU A 373 -3.70 8.41 -7.06
C LEU A 373 -3.91 8.61 -8.57
N PHE A 374 -4.92 7.95 -9.12
CA PHE A 374 -5.31 8.12 -10.52
C PHE A 374 -5.80 9.56 -10.81
N ALA A 375 -6.69 10.09 -9.97
CA ALA A 375 -7.21 11.45 -10.09
C ALA A 375 -6.10 12.49 -9.99
N ARG A 376 -5.12 12.26 -9.11
CA ARG A 376 -3.99 13.17 -8.93
C ARG A 376 -3.04 13.13 -10.12
N ALA A 377 -2.71 11.94 -10.62
CA ALA A 377 -1.95 11.79 -11.86
C ALA A 377 -2.64 12.47 -13.04
N LEU A 378 -3.98 12.40 -13.12
CA LEU A 378 -4.76 13.10 -14.15
C LEU A 378 -4.60 14.62 -14.05
N GLN A 379 -4.80 15.19 -12.85
CA GLN A 379 -4.64 16.63 -12.61
C GLN A 379 -3.22 17.11 -12.91
N ASP A 380 -2.22 16.30 -12.60
CA ASP A 380 -0.83 16.65 -12.85
C ASP A 380 -0.49 16.59 -14.35
N ARG A 381 -1.05 15.63 -15.10
CA ARG A 381 -0.96 15.64 -16.58
C ARG A 381 -1.66 16.86 -17.19
N LEU A 382 -2.82 17.27 -16.67
CA LEU A 382 -3.48 18.51 -17.10
C LEU A 382 -2.58 19.73 -16.86
N THR A 383 -1.92 19.77 -15.70
CA THR A 383 -1.00 20.84 -15.32
C THR A 383 0.19 20.93 -16.28
N VAL A 384 0.89 19.81 -16.50
CA VAL A 384 2.02 19.72 -17.45
C VAL A 384 1.59 20.06 -18.87
N GLY A 385 0.44 19.55 -19.30
CA GLY A 385 -0.11 19.76 -20.64
C GLY A 385 -0.44 21.22 -20.91
N ILE A 386 -1.14 21.90 -20.00
CA ILE A 386 -1.45 23.33 -20.15
C ILE A 386 -0.17 24.16 -20.18
N GLY A 387 0.89 23.68 -19.51
CA GLY A 387 2.21 24.29 -19.51
C GLY A 387 2.31 25.43 -18.50
N SER A 388 1.58 25.33 -17.38
CA SER A 388 1.70 26.26 -16.25
C SER A 388 3.05 26.06 -15.55
N CYS A 389 4.01 26.86 -16.03
CA CYS A 389 5.33 27.25 -15.54
C CYS A 389 6.43 26.23 -15.22
N GLN A 390 7.63 26.65 -15.63
CA GLN A 390 8.90 26.28 -15.03
C GLN A 390 9.26 27.23 -13.88
N PRO A 391 10.07 26.79 -12.89
CA PRO A 391 10.58 27.68 -11.86
C PRO A 391 11.37 28.84 -12.49
N ALA A 392 11.22 30.03 -11.91
CA ALA A 392 11.86 31.26 -12.36
C ALA A 392 13.40 31.17 -12.26
N VAL A 393 14.05 30.66 -13.29
CA VAL A 393 15.48 30.87 -13.55
C VAL A 393 15.62 32.08 -14.47
N SER A 394 16.71 32.84 -14.36
CA SER A 394 16.94 34.05 -15.17
C SER A 394 16.73 33.78 -16.68
N PRO A 395 16.40 34.80 -17.50
CA PRO A 395 16.13 34.63 -18.94
C PRO A 395 17.23 33.88 -19.71
N ALA A 396 18.46 33.87 -19.20
CA ALA A 396 19.61 33.17 -19.77
C ALA A 396 19.69 31.66 -19.44
N ARG A 397 18.79 31.14 -18.59
CA ARG A 397 18.69 29.71 -18.20
C ARG A 397 17.24 29.22 -18.13
N ARG A 398 16.34 29.73 -18.98
CA ARG A 398 15.02 29.10 -19.12
C ARG A 398 15.24 27.66 -19.57
N ALA A 399 14.77 26.70 -18.79
CA ALA A 399 14.75 25.33 -19.26
C ALA A 399 13.78 25.25 -20.48
N PRO A 400 13.98 24.30 -21.40
CA PRO A 400 13.03 24.08 -22.48
C PRO A 400 11.67 23.71 -21.88
N ALA A 401 10.55 24.14 -22.51
CA ALA A 401 9.20 23.87 -22.01
C ALA A 401 9.04 22.40 -21.56
N PRO A 402 8.29 22.13 -20.47
CA PRO A 402 8.20 20.79 -19.93
C PRO A 402 7.80 19.79 -21.02
N SER A 403 8.54 18.68 -21.11
CA SER A 403 8.22 17.59 -22.03
C SER A 403 6.78 17.13 -21.77
N GLY A 404 5.88 17.30 -22.74
CA GLY A 404 4.46 16.98 -22.59
C GLY A 404 3.50 18.17 -22.56
N ARG A 405 3.99 19.41 -22.74
CA ARG A 405 3.14 20.59 -23.00
C ARG A 405 2.36 20.42 -24.32
N MET A 406 1.06 20.74 -24.32
CA MET A 406 0.21 20.72 -25.52
C MET A 406 0.59 21.83 -26.51
N SER A 407 0.33 21.62 -27.80
CA SER A 407 0.58 22.61 -28.85
C SER A 407 -0.25 23.88 -28.63
N ASP A 408 0.16 25.00 -29.25
CA ASP A 408 -0.62 26.24 -29.14
C ASP A 408 -1.98 26.11 -29.85
N GLU A 409 -2.03 25.31 -30.93
CA GLU A 409 -3.26 24.93 -31.63
C GLU A 409 -4.20 24.12 -30.73
N ASP A 410 -3.68 23.09 -30.06
CA ASP A 410 -4.47 22.26 -29.13
C ASP A 410 -4.97 23.08 -27.92
N MET A 411 -4.15 24.02 -27.43
CA MET A 411 -4.57 24.92 -26.36
C MET A 411 -5.67 25.87 -26.82
N ALA A 412 -5.58 26.42 -28.03
CA ALA A 412 -6.63 27.27 -28.60
C ALA A 412 -7.94 26.50 -28.76
N ALA A 413 -7.87 25.27 -29.28
CA ALA A 413 -9.02 24.38 -29.42
C ALA A 413 -9.64 24.00 -28.06
N LEU A 414 -8.81 23.79 -27.03
CA LEU A 414 -9.29 23.55 -25.65
C LEU A 414 -10.01 24.77 -25.11
N ILE A 415 -9.42 25.96 -25.24
CA ILE A 415 -10.04 27.21 -24.77
C ILE A 415 -11.36 27.42 -25.50
N GLU A 416 -11.43 27.19 -26.81
CA GLU A 416 -12.66 27.28 -27.59
C GLU A 416 -13.73 26.31 -27.09
N ALA A 417 -13.38 25.03 -26.90
CA ALA A 417 -14.29 23.99 -26.41
C ALA A 417 -14.83 24.26 -24.99
N VAL A 418 -14.07 24.98 -24.17
CA VAL A 418 -14.50 25.38 -22.82
C VAL A 418 -15.29 26.70 -22.85
N SER A 419 -14.95 27.63 -23.73
CA SER A 419 -15.50 29.00 -23.73
C SER A 419 -16.81 29.15 -24.52
N TYR A 420 -17.13 28.23 -25.42
CA TYR A 420 -18.27 28.34 -26.33
C TYR A 420 -19.12 27.06 -26.35
N GLY A 421 -20.43 27.20 -26.59
CA GLY A 421 -21.41 26.09 -26.58
C GLY A 421 -22.49 26.24 -25.51
N GLN A 422 -23.38 25.24 -25.39
CA GLN A 422 -24.47 25.26 -24.40
C GLN A 422 -23.99 25.08 -22.95
N ASP A 423 -22.83 24.46 -22.73
CA ASP A 423 -22.19 24.30 -21.40
C ASP A 423 -20.96 25.22 -21.22
N ALA A 424 -20.88 26.33 -21.96
CA ALA A 424 -19.72 27.21 -21.94
C ALA A 424 -19.39 27.74 -20.53
N ASP A 425 -18.09 27.77 -20.19
CA ASP A 425 -17.55 28.54 -19.06
C ASP A 425 -16.48 29.52 -19.60
N PRO A 426 -16.93 30.70 -20.09
CA PRO A 426 -16.03 31.72 -20.63
C PRO A 426 -14.98 32.20 -19.61
N ASP A 427 -15.32 32.19 -18.33
CA ASP A 427 -14.42 32.60 -17.26
C ASP A 427 -13.29 31.57 -17.08
N LEU A 428 -13.61 30.27 -17.12
CA LEU A 428 -12.59 29.21 -17.12
C LEU A 428 -11.72 29.28 -18.36
N GLY A 429 -12.30 29.51 -19.53
CA GLY A 429 -11.55 29.74 -20.78
C GLY A 429 -10.58 30.91 -20.69
N LYS A 430 -11.00 32.04 -20.10
CA LYS A 430 -10.14 33.19 -19.83
C LYS A 430 -9.04 32.86 -18.82
N ARG A 431 -9.35 32.12 -17.75
CA ARG A 431 -8.34 31.66 -16.76
C ARG A 431 -7.31 30.73 -17.40
N LEU A 432 -7.74 29.80 -18.25
CA LEU A 432 -6.85 28.89 -18.99
C LEU A 432 -5.91 29.66 -19.94
N ARG A 433 -6.45 30.63 -20.67
CA ARG A 433 -5.64 31.53 -21.52
C ARG A 433 -4.62 32.31 -20.68
N ASN A 434 -5.07 32.91 -19.58
CA ASN A 434 -4.18 33.63 -18.67
C ASN A 434 -3.08 32.72 -18.09
N LEU A 435 -3.39 31.46 -17.76
CA LEU A 435 -2.37 30.50 -17.29
C LEU A 435 -1.37 30.10 -18.37
N ARG A 436 -1.82 29.98 -19.63
CA ARG A 436 -0.95 29.71 -20.78
C ARG A 436 0.00 30.87 -21.06
N ASP A 437 -0.52 32.10 -20.98
CA ASP A 437 0.19 33.34 -21.30
C ASP A 437 1.07 33.82 -20.14
N ALA A 438 0.67 33.53 -18.90
CA ALA A 438 1.44 33.86 -17.72
C ALA A 438 2.69 32.98 -17.65
N ASN A 439 3.82 33.53 -18.07
CA ASN A 439 5.17 33.02 -17.82
C ASN A 439 5.57 33.03 -16.32
N TYR A 440 4.61 33.07 -15.40
CA TYR A 440 4.84 33.42 -14.00
C TYR A 440 4.21 32.41 -13.06
N CYS A 441 5.04 31.55 -12.47
CA CYS A 441 4.70 30.87 -11.24
C CYS A 441 5.70 31.34 -10.19
N GLY A 442 5.19 31.99 -9.16
CA GLY A 442 5.97 32.16 -7.94
C GLY A 442 6.30 30.78 -7.37
N PRO A 443 7.45 30.59 -6.72
CA PRO A 443 7.77 29.32 -6.09
C PRO A 443 6.62 28.93 -5.16
N ALA A 444 6.19 27.66 -5.23
CA ALA A 444 5.32 27.04 -4.25
C ALA A 444 6.06 26.84 -2.92
N ASP A 445 6.71 27.88 -2.42
CA ASP A 445 7.37 27.86 -1.14
C ASP A 445 6.35 28.27 -0.07
N PRO A 446 5.81 27.32 0.72
CA PRO A 446 4.91 27.65 1.81
C PRO A 446 5.57 28.53 2.88
N GLU A 447 6.91 28.70 2.90
CA GLU A 447 7.60 29.63 3.82
C GLU A 447 7.39 31.12 3.48
N PHE A 448 6.90 31.44 2.28
CA PHE A 448 6.53 32.80 1.89
C PHE A 448 5.02 33.05 1.87
N VAL A 449 4.24 32.19 2.55
CA VAL A 449 2.88 32.53 2.92
C VAL A 449 2.94 33.23 4.28
N PRO A 450 2.69 34.56 4.36
CA PRO A 450 2.63 35.22 5.66
C PRO A 450 1.62 34.49 6.55
N GLU A 451 1.98 34.19 7.80
CA GLU A 451 1.03 33.64 8.77
C GLU A 451 -0.25 34.51 8.78
N GLY A 452 -1.39 33.90 8.43
CA GLY A 452 -2.68 34.59 8.33
C GLY A 452 -3.11 35.02 6.91
N ALA A 453 -2.35 34.71 5.86
CA ALA A 453 -2.82 34.93 4.49
C ALA A 453 -3.94 33.94 4.13
N ALA A 454 -5.02 34.45 3.52
CA ALA A 454 -6.10 33.60 2.99
C ALA A 454 -5.56 32.64 1.91
N ASP A 455 -6.13 31.42 1.80
CA ASP A 455 -5.73 30.40 0.82
C ASP A 455 -5.58 30.95 -0.62
N SER A 456 -6.38 31.95 -0.97
CA SER A 456 -6.35 32.65 -2.26
C SER A 456 -5.06 33.42 -2.57
N ALA A 457 -4.22 33.68 -1.57
CA ALA A 457 -2.94 34.38 -1.68
C ALA A 457 -1.74 33.43 -1.82
N SER A 458 -1.95 32.11 -1.68
CA SER A 458 -0.86 31.13 -1.80
C SER A 458 -0.30 31.06 -3.23
N PRO A 459 1.04 30.98 -3.41
CA PRO A 459 1.63 30.70 -4.71
C PRO A 459 1.05 29.42 -5.33
N GLY A 460 0.75 29.47 -6.65
CA GLY A 460 0.11 28.37 -7.37
C GLY A 460 -1.38 28.13 -7.04
N TYR A 461 -2.03 28.96 -6.21
CA TYR A 461 -3.48 28.81 -5.92
C TYR A 461 -4.33 28.99 -7.19
N LYS A 462 -4.05 30.01 -8.00
CA LYS A 462 -4.81 30.31 -9.24
C LYS A 462 -4.72 29.15 -10.24
N GLU A 463 -3.54 28.56 -10.35
CA GLU A 463 -3.28 27.38 -11.17
C GLU A 463 -4.06 26.17 -10.64
N ARG A 464 -3.83 25.78 -9.37
CA ARG A 464 -4.55 24.66 -8.72
C ARG A 464 -6.06 24.80 -8.82
N ARG A 465 -6.59 26.02 -8.65
CA ARG A 465 -8.01 26.30 -8.82
C ARG A 465 -8.47 26.08 -10.26
N THR A 466 -7.76 26.63 -11.25
CA THR A 466 -8.17 26.50 -12.65
C THR A 466 -8.06 25.06 -13.15
N ILE A 467 -7.00 24.34 -12.79
CA ILE A 467 -6.85 22.90 -13.07
C ILE A 467 -7.92 22.10 -12.33
N GLY A 468 -8.21 22.45 -11.08
CA GLY A 468 -9.27 21.84 -10.28
C GLY A 468 -10.66 22.03 -10.89
N ASP A 469 -10.97 23.23 -11.39
CA ASP A 469 -12.22 23.54 -12.10
C ASP A 469 -12.32 22.73 -13.40
N LEU A 470 -11.22 22.65 -14.17
CA LEU A 470 -11.16 21.85 -15.40
C LEU A 470 -11.35 20.35 -15.11
N TYR A 471 -10.67 19.85 -14.07
CA TYR A 471 -10.84 18.48 -13.61
C TYR A 471 -12.28 18.24 -13.14
N THR A 472 -12.88 19.15 -12.37
CA THR A 472 -14.27 19.00 -11.89
C THR A 472 -15.25 18.93 -13.05
N ARG A 473 -15.04 19.74 -14.09
CA ARG A 473 -15.87 19.77 -15.30
C ARG A 473 -15.89 18.45 -16.06
N TYR A 474 -14.77 17.72 -16.12
CA TYR A 474 -14.66 16.45 -16.86
C TYR A 474 -14.51 15.21 -15.96
N GLY A 475 -14.37 15.39 -14.65
CA GLY A 475 -14.02 14.37 -13.65
C GLY A 475 -14.98 13.18 -13.67
N TYR A 476 -16.26 13.48 -13.79
CA TYR A 476 -17.33 12.48 -13.83
C TYR A 476 -17.18 11.49 -15.00
N LEU A 477 -16.58 11.89 -16.13
CA LEU A 477 -16.36 11.00 -17.28
C LEU A 477 -15.39 9.88 -16.89
N PHE A 478 -14.38 10.23 -16.10
CA PHE A 478 -13.36 9.30 -15.64
C PHE A 478 -13.88 8.40 -14.52
N ASP A 479 -14.73 8.90 -13.62
CA ASP A 479 -15.28 8.08 -12.53
C ASP A 479 -16.12 6.90 -13.03
N GLN A 480 -16.75 7.03 -14.20
CA GLN A 480 -17.56 5.96 -14.81
C GLN A 480 -16.72 4.82 -15.39
N VAL A 481 -15.53 5.12 -15.89
CA VAL A 481 -14.72 4.18 -16.68
C VAL A 481 -13.45 3.76 -15.96
N SER A 482 -12.93 4.55 -15.02
CA SER A 482 -11.60 4.35 -14.45
C SER A 482 -11.50 3.15 -13.52
N ARG A 483 -12.56 2.82 -12.78
CA ARG A 483 -12.55 1.71 -11.81
C ARG A 483 -12.65 0.36 -12.51
N LYS A 484 -11.63 -0.47 -12.34
CA LYS A 484 -11.54 -1.81 -12.92
C LYS A 484 -11.54 -2.89 -11.84
N THR A 485 -12.28 -3.96 -12.10
CA THR A 485 -12.38 -5.13 -11.21
C THR A 485 -11.84 -6.35 -11.94
N PRO A 486 -10.52 -6.61 -11.90
CA PRO A 486 -9.93 -7.73 -12.63
C PRO A 486 -10.37 -9.06 -12.02
N ALA A 487 -10.83 -10.00 -12.82
CA ALA A 487 -11.15 -11.34 -12.34
C ALA A 487 -9.86 -12.12 -12.03
N TYR A 488 -9.87 -12.93 -10.96
CA TYR A 488 -8.78 -13.86 -10.71
C TYR A 488 -8.87 -15.04 -11.69
N ASP A 489 -7.80 -15.30 -12.43
CA ASP A 489 -7.69 -16.42 -13.36
C ASP A 489 -6.64 -17.42 -12.87
N ARG A 490 -7.10 -18.61 -12.46
CA ARG A 490 -6.22 -19.68 -12.00
C ARG A 490 -5.35 -20.25 -13.13
N SER A 491 -5.80 -20.19 -14.38
CA SER A 491 -5.03 -20.71 -15.52
C SER A 491 -3.87 -19.81 -15.93
N ALA A 492 -3.87 -18.55 -15.46
CA ALA A 492 -2.88 -17.54 -15.76
C ALA A 492 -2.12 -17.14 -14.47
N PRO A 493 -1.27 -18.01 -13.90
CA PRO A 493 -0.45 -17.65 -12.75
C PRO A 493 0.64 -16.62 -13.12
N ILE A 494 1.18 -15.94 -12.11
CA ILE A 494 2.36 -15.08 -12.29
C ILE A 494 3.56 -15.95 -12.60
N THR A 495 4.19 -15.73 -13.74
CA THR A 495 5.41 -16.42 -14.15
C THR A 495 6.52 -15.39 -14.36
N LEU A 496 7.71 -15.68 -13.81
CA LEU A 496 8.87 -14.80 -13.91
C LEU A 496 9.98 -15.48 -14.71
N ALA A 497 10.48 -14.80 -15.73
CA ALA A 497 11.60 -15.25 -16.55
C ALA A 497 12.89 -14.55 -16.14
N ALA A 498 13.99 -15.32 -16.08
CA ALA A 498 15.32 -14.84 -15.73
C ALA A 498 16.33 -15.26 -16.81
N ASP A 499 16.79 -14.33 -17.64
CA ASP A 499 17.79 -14.57 -18.68
C ASP A 499 19.22 -14.33 -18.11
N LEU A 500 19.64 -15.13 -17.12
CA LEU A 500 20.92 -14.96 -16.40
C LEU A 500 21.06 -13.56 -15.74
N CYS A 501 19.98 -12.99 -15.21
CA CYS A 501 19.92 -11.62 -14.70
C CYS A 501 20.50 -11.43 -13.27
N GLY A 502 21.55 -12.18 -12.93
CA GLY A 502 22.30 -12.03 -11.67
C GLY A 502 21.48 -12.26 -10.40
N CYS A 503 22.03 -11.87 -9.25
CA CYS A 503 21.40 -12.02 -7.94
C CYS A 503 21.41 -10.71 -7.15
N SER A 504 20.45 -10.58 -6.24
CA SER A 504 20.28 -9.41 -5.39
C SER A 504 21.23 -9.48 -4.20
N ASP A 505 22.49 -9.06 -4.39
CA ASP A 505 23.51 -9.08 -3.33
C ASP A 505 24.20 -7.72 -3.10
N ASP A 506 24.08 -6.76 -4.02
CA ASP A 506 24.88 -5.52 -4.04
C ASP A 506 24.03 -4.22 -4.01
N GLN A 507 22.87 -4.23 -3.34
CA GLN A 507 22.02 -3.04 -3.25
C GLN A 507 22.30 -2.25 -1.97
N ARG A 508 22.54 -0.94 -2.13
CA ARG A 508 22.76 -0.03 -0.99
C ARG A 508 21.48 0.16 -0.16
N THR A 509 20.34 0.24 -0.84
CA THR A 509 19.00 0.43 -0.27
C THR A 509 18.00 -0.50 -0.95
N GLN A 510 16.81 -0.71 -0.36
CA GLN A 510 15.88 -1.73 -0.86
C GLN A 510 15.11 -1.27 -2.10
N VAL A 511 14.99 -2.15 -3.10
CA VAL A 511 14.12 -1.94 -4.27
C VAL A 511 12.93 -2.91 -4.21
N PHE A 512 11.72 -2.37 -4.16
CA PHE A 512 10.48 -3.14 -4.12
C PHE A 512 9.81 -3.14 -5.50
N ARG A 513 9.32 -4.31 -5.93
CA ARG A 513 8.49 -4.44 -7.14
C ARG A 513 7.18 -5.12 -6.80
N PHE A 514 6.06 -4.53 -7.20
CA PHE A 514 4.73 -5.09 -6.96
C PHE A 514 4.28 -5.96 -8.14
N LEU A 515 3.68 -7.11 -7.84
CA LEU A 515 3.18 -8.10 -8.79
C LEU A 515 1.69 -8.37 -8.52
N PRO A 516 0.77 -7.58 -9.09
CA PRO A 516 -0.64 -7.81 -8.95
C PRO A 516 -1.07 -9.08 -9.68
N PHE A 517 -2.01 -9.82 -9.09
CA PHE A 517 -2.44 -11.12 -9.58
C PHE A 517 -2.96 -11.09 -11.03
N TRP A 518 -3.51 -9.94 -11.48
CA TRP A 518 -4.07 -9.78 -12.82
C TRP A 518 -3.02 -9.55 -13.91
N HIS A 519 -1.73 -9.52 -13.57
CA HIS A 519 -0.62 -9.58 -14.53
C HIS A 519 -0.16 -11.02 -14.80
N GLY A 520 -0.91 -12.02 -14.33
CA GLY A 520 -0.62 -13.42 -14.58
C GLY A 520 -0.83 -13.83 -16.04
N GLY A 521 -0.21 -14.94 -16.44
CA GLY A 521 -0.20 -15.43 -17.82
C GLY A 521 1.19 -15.40 -18.43
N ALA A 522 1.47 -14.40 -19.27
CA ALA A 522 2.76 -14.30 -19.96
C ALA A 522 3.93 -14.10 -18.98
N ALA A 523 5.06 -14.75 -19.26
CA ALA A 523 6.24 -14.67 -18.42
C ALA A 523 6.82 -13.25 -18.39
N GLN A 524 6.87 -12.67 -17.20
CA GLN A 524 7.41 -11.34 -16.97
C GLN A 524 8.92 -11.43 -16.76
N ARG A 525 9.68 -10.70 -17.56
CA ARG A 525 11.12 -10.59 -17.39
C ARG A 525 11.46 -9.57 -16.32
N ILE A 526 12.33 -9.95 -15.39
CA ILE A 526 12.80 -9.10 -14.29
C ILE A 526 14.31 -9.22 -14.19
N ASP A 527 15.00 -8.08 -14.13
CA ASP A 527 16.40 -8.07 -13.72
C ASP A 527 16.50 -8.21 -12.19
N PHE A 528 16.70 -9.44 -11.72
CA PHE A 528 16.73 -9.74 -10.29
C PHE A 528 17.94 -9.15 -9.56
N SER A 529 18.99 -8.72 -10.27
CA SER A 529 20.10 -7.98 -9.65
C SER A 529 19.66 -6.60 -9.15
N LEU A 530 18.57 -6.07 -9.70
CA LEU A 530 18.04 -4.73 -9.41
C LEU A 530 16.82 -4.74 -8.48
N VAL A 531 16.33 -5.91 -8.06
CA VAL A 531 15.19 -6.01 -7.15
C VAL A 531 15.61 -6.64 -5.82
N SER A 532 15.27 -6.00 -4.70
CA SER A 532 15.43 -6.60 -3.37
C SER A 532 14.26 -7.50 -3.01
N ARG A 533 13.02 -7.03 -3.28
CA ARG A 533 11.79 -7.72 -2.87
C ARG A 533 10.70 -7.64 -3.93
N VAL A 534 10.02 -8.75 -4.18
CA VAL A 534 8.79 -8.81 -4.98
C VAL A 534 7.58 -8.97 -4.08
N ASN A 535 6.51 -8.22 -4.37
CA ASN A 535 5.32 -8.12 -3.52
C ASN A 535 4.09 -8.61 -4.29
N TYR A 536 3.58 -9.80 -3.96
CA TYR A 536 2.40 -10.36 -4.59
C TYR A 536 1.14 -9.62 -4.10
N TYR A 537 0.44 -8.92 -5.00
CA TYR A 537 -0.74 -8.12 -4.67
C TYR A 537 -2.03 -8.80 -5.14
N GLY A 538 -2.90 -9.17 -4.22
CA GLY A 538 -4.15 -9.85 -4.56
C GLY A 538 -4.80 -10.66 -3.44
N VAL A 539 -4.11 -10.84 -2.32
CA VAL A 539 -4.67 -11.50 -1.14
C VAL A 539 -5.43 -10.48 -0.31
N THR A 540 -6.60 -10.88 0.18
CA THR A 540 -7.43 -10.14 1.12
C THR A 540 -7.97 -11.08 2.18
N PHE A 541 -8.85 -10.59 3.05
CA PHE A 541 -9.46 -11.40 4.09
C PHE A 541 -10.92 -11.01 4.33
N ASP A 542 -11.71 -12.00 4.73
CA ASP A 542 -13.12 -11.79 5.08
C ASP A 542 -13.28 -11.30 6.54
N ASP A 543 -14.52 -11.16 7.00
CA ASP A 543 -14.84 -10.69 8.36
C ASP A 543 -14.40 -11.67 9.46
N SER A 544 -14.12 -12.93 9.12
CA SER A 544 -13.60 -13.93 10.06
C SER A 544 -12.07 -13.88 10.19
N GLY A 545 -11.37 -13.16 9.32
CA GLY A 545 -9.90 -13.22 9.24
C GLY A 545 -9.39 -14.37 8.35
N THR A 546 -10.26 -15.02 7.57
CA THR A 546 -9.85 -16.04 6.61
C THR A 546 -9.25 -15.39 5.37
N LEU A 547 -8.07 -15.85 4.95
CA LEU A 547 -7.40 -15.36 3.75
C LEU A 547 -8.11 -15.87 2.49
N ILE A 548 -8.51 -14.93 1.64
CA ILE A 548 -9.16 -15.19 0.35
C ILE A 548 -8.43 -14.44 -0.76
N MET A 549 -8.50 -14.98 -1.97
CA MET A 549 -8.08 -14.25 -3.16
C MET A 549 -9.15 -13.25 -3.55
N ALA A 550 -8.70 -12.06 -3.94
CA ALA A 550 -9.58 -11.03 -4.42
C ALA A 550 -10.38 -11.45 -5.65
N ASN A 551 -11.55 -10.82 -5.83
CA ASN A 551 -12.37 -10.90 -7.04
C ASN A 551 -12.71 -12.34 -7.47
N GLY A 552 -13.06 -13.19 -6.50
CA GLY A 552 -13.63 -14.52 -6.74
C GLY A 552 -12.64 -15.67 -6.79
N GLY A 553 -11.36 -15.46 -6.44
CA GLY A 553 -10.33 -16.51 -6.48
C GLY A 553 -10.40 -17.58 -5.37
N GLY A 554 -11.40 -17.52 -4.48
CA GLY A 554 -11.60 -18.51 -3.41
C GLY A 554 -10.64 -18.38 -2.23
N ARG A 555 -10.47 -19.46 -1.46
CA ARG A 555 -9.60 -19.48 -0.27
C ARG A 555 -8.13 -19.67 -0.64
N VAL A 556 -7.27 -18.86 -0.04
CA VAL A 556 -5.80 -18.91 -0.27
C VAL A 556 -5.22 -20.28 0.10
N SER A 557 -5.72 -20.89 1.19
CA SER A 557 -5.25 -22.21 1.64
C SER A 557 -5.50 -23.33 0.64
N GLU A 558 -6.56 -23.23 -0.17
CA GLU A 558 -6.92 -24.23 -1.18
C GLU A 558 -6.16 -23.98 -2.48
N LEU A 559 -6.11 -22.72 -2.91
CA LEU A 559 -5.48 -22.30 -4.15
C LEU A 559 -3.96 -22.53 -4.12
N PHE A 560 -3.31 -22.13 -3.03
CA PHE A 560 -1.89 -22.34 -2.82
C PHE A 560 -1.65 -23.59 -1.97
N SER A 561 -2.54 -24.58 -1.99
CA SER A 561 -2.38 -25.83 -1.23
C SER A 561 -1.08 -26.58 -1.57
N GLY A 562 -0.51 -26.32 -2.75
CA GLY A 562 0.67 -26.99 -3.28
C GLY A 562 0.34 -28.21 -4.16
N GLN A 563 -0.95 -28.44 -4.46
CA GLN A 563 -1.33 -29.37 -5.53
C GLN A 563 -1.17 -28.75 -6.93
N ASP A 564 -1.20 -27.42 -6.99
CA ASP A 564 -1.01 -26.62 -8.20
C ASP A 564 0.30 -25.84 -8.07
N ASP A 565 1.42 -26.54 -8.32
CA ASP A 565 2.78 -26.00 -8.13
C ASP A 565 2.99 -24.69 -8.93
N ARG A 566 2.29 -24.54 -10.06
CA ARG A 566 2.43 -23.39 -10.96
C ARG A 566 2.07 -22.05 -10.34
N GLN A 567 1.15 -22.03 -9.36
CA GLN A 567 0.76 -20.79 -8.67
C GLN A 567 1.91 -20.19 -7.85
N LEU A 568 2.90 -21.01 -7.47
CA LEU A 568 4.03 -20.61 -6.64
C LEU A 568 5.36 -20.55 -7.41
N ASP A 569 5.35 -20.74 -8.74
CA ASP A 569 6.56 -20.72 -9.57
C ASP A 569 7.34 -19.41 -9.45
N PHE A 570 6.64 -18.28 -9.33
CA PHE A 570 7.26 -16.96 -9.11
C PHE A 570 8.08 -16.91 -7.81
N VAL A 571 7.66 -17.64 -6.76
CA VAL A 571 8.38 -17.71 -5.48
C VAL A 571 9.72 -18.43 -5.67
N THR A 572 9.68 -19.56 -6.39
CA THR A 572 10.88 -20.34 -6.73
C THR A 572 11.81 -19.53 -7.61
N ALA A 573 11.28 -18.84 -8.62
CA ALA A 573 12.04 -17.98 -9.51
C ALA A 573 12.74 -16.84 -8.75
N ALA A 574 12.02 -16.04 -7.96
CA ALA A 574 12.60 -14.93 -7.20
C ALA A 574 13.70 -15.39 -6.24
N ARG A 575 13.47 -16.48 -5.50
CA ARG A 575 14.44 -17.00 -4.53
C ARG A 575 15.67 -17.62 -5.16
N ARG A 576 15.56 -18.15 -6.39
CA ARG A 576 16.74 -18.58 -7.17
C ARG A 576 17.73 -17.43 -7.33
N HIS A 577 17.23 -16.20 -7.41
CA HIS A 577 18.01 -14.98 -7.56
C HIS A 577 18.17 -14.16 -6.25
N ARG A 578 17.89 -14.78 -5.09
CA ARG A 578 17.97 -14.16 -3.75
C ARG A 578 17.05 -12.95 -3.53
N VAL A 579 16.00 -12.84 -4.34
CA VAL A 579 14.98 -11.82 -4.13
C VAL A 579 13.94 -12.32 -3.15
N ASN A 580 13.63 -11.50 -2.15
CA ASN A 580 12.64 -11.86 -1.15
C ASN A 580 11.22 -11.74 -1.70
N VAL A 581 10.33 -12.60 -1.21
CA VAL A 581 8.92 -12.61 -1.62
C VAL A 581 8.03 -12.20 -0.46
N ASP A 582 7.25 -11.14 -0.66
CA ASP A 582 6.23 -10.70 0.29
C ASP A 582 4.82 -10.91 -0.25
N TRP A 583 3.90 -11.29 0.63
CA TRP A 583 2.47 -11.34 0.32
C TRP A 583 1.80 -10.05 0.77
N VAL A 584 1.16 -9.32 -0.14
CA VAL A 584 0.39 -8.13 0.21
C VAL A 584 -1.02 -8.54 0.62
N ILE A 585 -1.35 -8.35 1.88
CA ILE A 585 -2.69 -8.56 2.43
C ILE A 585 -3.40 -7.22 2.43
N GLN A 586 -4.34 -7.03 1.52
CA GLN A 586 -5.07 -5.78 1.36
C GLN A 586 -6.48 -5.86 1.90
N ARG A 587 -6.98 -4.75 2.45
CA ARG A 587 -8.41 -4.55 2.69
C ARG A 587 -8.75 -3.06 2.72
N SER A 588 -9.78 -2.67 1.96
CA SER A 588 -10.38 -1.32 1.98
C SER A 588 -11.81 -1.30 2.53
N ALA A 589 -12.55 -2.41 2.41
CA ALA A 589 -13.94 -2.55 2.87
C ALA A 589 -14.04 -2.70 4.41
N TRP A 590 -14.00 -1.57 5.12
CA TRP A 590 -14.08 -1.52 6.58
C TRP A 590 -15.48 -1.25 7.14
N GLY A 591 -16.47 -0.93 6.28
CA GLY A 591 -17.86 -0.72 6.70
C GLY A 591 -18.44 -1.93 7.46
N PRO A 592 -18.49 -3.12 6.83
CA PRO A 592 -18.94 -4.35 7.50
C PRO A 592 -18.11 -4.70 8.74
N TRP A 593 -16.79 -4.52 8.66
CA TRP A 593 -15.87 -4.76 9.78
C TRP A 593 -16.21 -3.91 11.01
N SER A 594 -16.56 -2.64 10.79
CA SER A 594 -16.88 -1.70 11.87
C SER A 594 -18.22 -2.00 12.54
N ALA A 595 -19.11 -2.74 11.86
CA ALA A 595 -20.37 -3.21 12.41
C ALA A 595 -20.20 -4.44 13.32
N LEU A 596 -19.06 -5.12 13.27
CA LEU A 596 -18.75 -6.28 14.11
C LEU A 596 -18.49 -5.87 15.57
N GLY A 597 -18.80 -6.78 16.49
CA GLY A 597 -18.49 -6.64 17.91
C GLY A 597 -16.98 -6.50 18.16
N VAL A 598 -16.60 -5.92 19.30
CA VAL A 598 -15.17 -5.77 19.70
C VAL A 598 -14.47 -7.14 19.77
N GLU A 599 -15.15 -8.15 20.34
CA GLU A 599 -14.61 -9.52 20.46
C GLU A 599 -14.53 -10.23 19.09
N GLU A 600 -15.51 -10.04 18.22
CA GLU A 600 -15.51 -10.60 16.87
C GLU A 600 -14.34 -10.05 16.04
N ARG A 601 -14.10 -8.74 16.11
CA ARG A 601 -12.93 -8.10 15.47
C ARG A 601 -11.61 -8.65 16.03
N ALA A 602 -11.51 -8.82 17.35
CA ALA A 602 -10.33 -9.37 17.99
C ALA A 602 -10.09 -10.83 17.56
N HIS A 603 -11.15 -11.65 17.51
CA HIS A 603 -11.08 -13.02 17.01
C HIS A 603 -10.66 -13.05 15.53
N GLY A 604 -11.25 -12.20 14.70
CA GLY A 604 -10.92 -12.08 13.29
C GLY A 604 -9.45 -11.71 13.06
N PHE A 605 -8.92 -10.75 13.83
CA PHE A 605 -7.51 -10.41 13.79
C PHE A 605 -6.60 -11.54 14.28
N ALA A 606 -6.96 -12.23 15.36
CA ALA A 606 -6.19 -13.38 15.85
C ALA A 606 -6.14 -14.52 14.81
N LEU A 607 -7.27 -14.81 14.15
CA LEU A 607 -7.33 -15.80 13.09
C LEU A 607 -6.53 -15.34 11.86
N LEU A 608 -6.60 -14.07 11.50
CA LEU A 608 -5.80 -13.48 10.42
C LEU A 608 -4.30 -13.63 10.68
N SER A 609 -3.82 -13.33 11.89
CA SER A 609 -2.39 -13.51 12.24
C SER A 609 -1.95 -14.96 12.06
N LYS A 610 -2.78 -15.93 12.49
CA LYS A 610 -2.51 -17.36 12.34
C LYS A 610 -2.51 -17.78 10.86
N ASN A 611 -3.44 -17.27 10.07
CA ASN A 611 -3.54 -17.59 8.65
C ASN A 611 -2.37 -17.00 7.86
N ILE A 612 -1.91 -15.80 8.18
CA ILE A 612 -0.69 -15.20 7.59
C ILE A 612 0.53 -16.05 7.93
N GLU A 613 0.71 -16.41 9.21
CA GLU A 613 1.81 -17.28 9.64
C GLU A 613 1.78 -18.63 8.89
N SER A 614 0.60 -19.25 8.79
CA SER A 614 0.41 -20.51 8.08
C SER A 614 0.70 -20.40 6.58
N LEU A 615 0.29 -19.30 5.93
CA LEU A 615 0.59 -19.05 4.52
C LEU A 615 2.10 -18.99 4.31
N LEU A 616 2.81 -18.18 5.11
CA LEU A 616 4.24 -17.96 4.95
C LEU A 616 5.06 -19.21 5.28
N ASN A 617 4.69 -19.94 6.34
CA ASN A 617 5.44 -21.09 6.85
C ASN A 617 5.14 -22.40 6.13
N ALA A 618 4.10 -22.47 5.29
CA ALA A 618 3.84 -23.67 4.52
C ALA A 618 4.98 -23.96 3.53
N SER A 619 5.33 -25.23 3.38
CA SER A 619 6.43 -25.66 2.52
C SER A 619 6.06 -25.57 1.04
N MET A 620 7.08 -25.32 0.22
CA MET A 620 7.01 -25.45 -1.24
C MET A 620 6.89 -26.94 -1.61
N THR A 621 6.07 -27.23 -2.62
CA THR A 621 5.73 -28.59 -3.06
C THR A 621 6.40 -28.99 -4.37
N ASP A 622 7.00 -28.04 -5.08
CA ASP A 622 7.70 -28.30 -6.33
C ASP A 622 8.88 -29.28 -6.12
N LEU A 623 9.18 -30.05 -7.15
CA LEU A 623 10.18 -31.11 -7.09
C LEU A 623 11.58 -30.56 -6.76
N ALA A 624 11.95 -29.40 -7.29
CA ALA A 624 13.26 -28.79 -7.05
C ALA A 624 13.42 -28.36 -5.59
N SER A 625 12.38 -27.78 -4.98
CA SER A 625 12.35 -27.41 -3.56
C SER A 625 12.36 -28.62 -2.63
N ARG A 626 11.57 -29.66 -2.93
CA ARG A 626 11.53 -30.91 -2.13
C ARG A 626 12.82 -31.70 -2.20
N ALA A 627 13.58 -31.59 -3.28
CA ALA A 627 14.88 -32.24 -3.41
C ALA A 627 15.97 -31.54 -2.59
N ARG A 628 15.82 -30.26 -2.20
CA ARG A 628 16.89 -29.50 -1.52
C ARG A 628 17.43 -30.15 -0.24
N PRO A 629 16.61 -30.69 0.68
CA PRO A 629 17.14 -31.40 1.84
C PRO A 629 17.95 -32.62 1.45
N TRP A 630 17.53 -33.38 0.43
CA TRP A 630 18.29 -34.53 -0.04
C TRP A 630 19.62 -34.12 -0.70
N LEU A 631 19.56 -33.11 -1.58
CA LEU A 631 20.73 -32.55 -2.27
C LEU A 631 21.73 -31.87 -1.31
N SER A 632 21.32 -31.56 -0.09
CA SER A 632 22.15 -30.90 0.93
C SER A 632 22.46 -31.80 2.12
N PHE A 633 22.17 -33.11 2.02
CA PHE A 633 22.32 -34.08 3.11
C PHE A 633 21.65 -33.65 4.43
N GLY A 634 20.49 -33.00 4.33
CA GLY A 634 19.67 -32.53 5.45
C GLY A 634 20.12 -31.20 6.06
N THR A 635 21.14 -30.55 5.52
CA THR A 635 21.63 -29.27 6.06
C THR A 635 20.69 -28.09 5.77
N THR A 636 19.86 -28.18 4.73
CA THR A 636 18.85 -27.15 4.45
C THR A 636 17.42 -27.68 4.40
N PRO A 637 16.47 -27.00 5.05
CA PRO A 637 15.07 -27.40 5.04
C PRO A 637 14.42 -27.09 3.68
N VAL A 638 13.23 -27.65 3.48
CA VAL A 638 12.39 -27.30 2.32
C VAL A 638 12.02 -25.81 2.42
N PRO A 639 12.20 -25.03 1.34
CA PRO A 639 11.80 -23.64 1.32
C PRO A 639 10.31 -23.46 1.63
N VAL A 640 9.94 -22.34 2.26
CA VAL A 640 8.55 -22.00 2.61
C VAL A 640 7.89 -21.08 1.55
N ARG A 641 6.65 -20.61 1.69
CA ARG A 641 5.96 -19.88 0.59
C ARG A 641 6.19 -18.36 0.54
N GLY A 642 6.83 -17.79 1.55
CA GLY A 642 7.16 -16.36 1.55
C GLY A 642 8.25 -16.01 2.55
N ASP A 643 8.77 -14.80 2.46
CA ASP A 643 9.78 -14.25 3.38
C ASP A 643 9.20 -13.12 4.25
N GLY A 644 8.01 -12.64 3.91
CA GLY A 644 7.32 -11.62 4.69
C GLY A 644 5.91 -11.33 4.21
N VAL A 645 5.28 -10.38 4.89
CA VAL A 645 3.94 -9.89 4.61
C VAL A 645 3.95 -8.37 4.57
N THR A 646 3.19 -7.80 3.63
CA THR A 646 2.94 -6.36 3.55
C THR A 646 1.46 -6.12 3.84
N LEU A 647 1.13 -5.37 4.89
CA LEU A 647 -0.26 -5.04 5.21
C LEU A 647 -0.66 -3.76 4.51
N TYR A 648 -1.75 -3.78 3.73
CA TYR A 648 -2.32 -2.61 3.08
C TYR A 648 -3.76 -2.40 3.52
N PHE A 649 -3.93 -1.83 4.71
CA PHE A 649 -5.22 -1.64 5.38
C PHE A 649 -5.70 -0.21 5.19
N ASP A 650 -6.03 0.08 3.93
CA ASP A 650 -6.34 1.42 3.49
C ASP A 650 -7.70 1.89 4.00
N GLY A 651 -7.77 3.11 4.53
CA GLY A 651 -8.99 3.66 5.12
C GLY A 651 -9.45 2.96 6.41
N TYR A 652 -8.55 2.31 7.14
CA TYR A 652 -8.88 1.68 8.43
C TYR A 652 -9.48 2.71 9.42
N PRO A 653 -10.49 2.34 10.24
CA PRO A 653 -11.13 3.25 11.16
C PRO A 653 -10.15 3.94 12.13
N ARG A 654 -10.37 5.24 12.36
CA ARG A 654 -9.46 6.12 13.10
C ARG A 654 -9.86 6.37 14.54
N ASP A 655 -10.96 5.76 15.00
CA ASP A 655 -11.39 5.87 16.39
C ASP A 655 -10.41 5.15 17.33
N ALA A 656 -10.30 5.62 18.56
CA ALA A 656 -9.30 5.12 19.51
C ALA A 656 -9.43 3.61 19.80
N ALA A 657 -10.65 3.06 19.77
CA ALA A 657 -10.87 1.64 20.01
C ALA A 657 -10.34 0.80 18.85
N SER A 658 -10.65 1.19 17.60
CA SER A 658 -10.11 0.52 16.41
C SER A 658 -8.59 0.66 16.31
N VAL A 659 -8.04 1.84 16.60
CA VAL A 659 -6.57 2.04 16.63
C VAL A 659 -5.91 1.09 17.65
N GLY A 660 -6.42 1.00 18.88
CA GLY A 660 -5.87 0.09 19.89
C GLY A 660 -6.01 -1.40 19.53
N GLN A 661 -7.10 -1.80 18.87
CA GLN A 661 -7.24 -3.15 18.33
C GLN A 661 -6.19 -3.45 17.26
N PHE A 662 -5.94 -2.50 16.37
CA PHE A 662 -4.95 -2.67 15.31
C PHE A 662 -3.53 -2.71 15.88
N GLU A 663 -3.18 -1.88 16.87
CA GLU A 663 -1.90 -1.94 17.57
C GLU A 663 -1.68 -3.31 18.22
N THR A 664 -2.70 -3.86 18.88
CA THR A 664 -2.66 -5.20 19.48
C THR A 664 -2.39 -6.27 18.42
N PHE A 665 -3.15 -6.24 17.32
CA PHE A 665 -2.95 -7.16 16.19
C PHE A 665 -1.54 -7.06 15.60
N LEU A 666 -1.01 -5.85 15.38
CA LEU A 666 0.34 -5.65 14.84
C LEU A 666 1.42 -6.20 15.78
N GLY A 667 1.27 -5.98 17.09
CA GLY A 667 2.17 -6.53 18.10
C GLY A 667 2.18 -8.07 18.09
N ASP A 668 0.99 -8.68 18.08
CA ASP A 668 0.84 -10.13 18.04
C ASP A 668 1.37 -10.75 16.73
N LEU A 669 1.05 -10.14 15.59
CA LEU A 669 1.55 -10.57 14.29
C LEU A 669 3.08 -10.46 14.25
N ARG A 670 3.65 -9.33 14.64
CA ARG A 670 5.10 -9.13 14.66
C ARG A 670 5.80 -10.18 15.51
N LYS A 671 5.30 -10.45 16.71
CA LYS A 671 5.87 -11.49 17.60
C LYS A 671 5.90 -12.86 16.93
N ARG A 672 4.84 -13.25 16.22
CA ARG A 672 4.76 -14.53 15.47
C ARG A 672 5.75 -14.57 14.31
N LEU A 673 5.82 -13.50 13.52
CA LEU A 673 6.71 -13.39 12.37
C LEU A 673 8.19 -13.39 12.80
N ASP A 674 8.54 -12.68 13.87
CA ASP A 674 9.89 -12.59 14.40
C ASP A 674 10.43 -13.96 14.88
N GLN A 675 9.57 -14.82 15.45
CA GLN A 675 9.93 -16.19 15.87
C GLN A 675 10.31 -17.10 14.69
N LYS A 676 9.80 -16.80 13.50
CA LYS A 676 10.03 -17.58 12.28
C LYS A 676 10.93 -16.85 11.27
N HIS A 677 11.49 -15.70 11.66
CA HIS A 677 12.33 -14.84 10.82
C HIS A 677 11.62 -14.30 9.56
N PHE A 678 10.29 -14.13 9.62
CA PHE A 678 9.53 -13.44 8.57
C PHE A 678 9.52 -11.94 8.79
N ARG A 679 9.45 -11.16 7.70
CA ARG A 679 9.34 -9.70 7.77
C ARG A 679 7.89 -9.22 7.75
N LEU A 680 7.64 -8.12 8.44
CA LEU A 680 6.40 -7.35 8.36
C LEU A 680 6.70 -6.02 7.66
N ASN A 681 5.89 -5.63 6.69
CA ASN A 681 5.86 -4.25 6.17
C ASN A 681 4.45 -3.69 6.27
N ILE A 682 4.35 -2.37 6.28
CA ILE A 682 3.07 -1.66 6.32
C ILE A 682 3.03 -0.72 5.13
N MET A 683 2.01 -0.86 4.29
CA MET A 683 1.75 0.01 3.15
C MET A 683 0.60 0.96 3.46
N MET A 684 0.74 2.22 3.05
CA MET A 684 -0.28 3.25 3.24
C MET A 684 -0.19 4.31 2.14
N ARG A 685 -1.27 5.09 1.95
CA ARG A 685 -1.19 6.31 1.13
C ARG A 685 -0.54 7.44 1.91
N ARG A 686 0.08 8.38 1.21
CA ARG A 686 0.54 9.64 1.83
C ARG A 686 -0.59 10.38 2.57
N THR A 687 -1.82 10.35 2.04
CA THR A 687 -2.98 11.00 2.65
C THR A 687 -3.44 10.35 3.97
N GLU A 688 -3.02 9.11 4.26
CA GLU A 688 -3.28 8.42 5.52
C GLU A 688 -2.21 8.70 6.58
N LEU A 689 -1.04 9.25 6.19
CA LEU A 689 0.01 9.61 7.14
C LEU A 689 -0.48 10.65 8.14
N ASN A 690 0.08 10.56 9.34
CA ASN A 690 -0.24 11.41 10.49
C ASN A 690 -1.70 11.27 10.96
N LYS A 691 -2.39 10.16 10.67
CA LYS A 691 -3.79 9.92 11.04
C LYS A 691 -3.98 8.51 11.58
N GLY A 692 -4.86 8.35 12.57
CA GLY A 692 -5.19 7.05 13.17
C GLY A 692 -3.94 6.25 13.57
N ILE A 693 -3.85 5.00 13.12
CA ILE A 693 -2.70 4.10 13.36
C ILE A 693 -1.41 4.56 12.66
N PHE A 694 -1.50 5.41 11.63
CA PHE A 694 -0.37 5.88 10.84
C PHE A 694 0.17 7.24 11.32
N GLN A 695 -0.06 7.59 12.59
CA GLN A 695 0.58 8.74 13.22
C GLN A 695 2.09 8.57 13.30
N TYR A 696 2.87 9.63 13.10
CA TYR A 696 4.34 9.56 13.11
C TYR A 696 4.90 9.03 14.43
N SER A 697 4.29 9.39 15.56
CA SER A 697 4.63 8.87 16.89
C SER A 697 4.46 7.35 16.98
N THR A 698 3.32 6.83 16.52
CA THR A 698 3.04 5.38 16.49
C THR A 698 3.99 4.67 15.55
N LEU A 699 4.18 5.19 14.32
CA LEU A 699 5.11 4.63 13.34
C LEU A 699 6.56 4.62 13.86
N ALA A 700 7.00 5.69 14.54
CA ALA A 700 8.31 5.75 15.19
C ALA A 700 8.46 4.66 16.26
N GLY A 701 7.40 4.43 17.04
CA GLY A 701 7.34 3.32 18.00
C GLY A 701 7.50 1.95 17.33
N MET A 702 6.90 1.74 16.16
CA MET A 702 7.01 0.48 15.41
C MET A 702 8.43 0.21 14.89
N VAL A 703 9.14 1.27 14.46
CA VAL A 703 10.51 1.16 13.93
C VAL A 703 11.58 1.38 15.01
N ARG A 704 11.20 1.48 16.28
CA ARG A 704 12.14 1.48 17.39
C ARG A 704 12.61 0.04 17.63
N GLY A 705 13.92 -0.18 17.55
CA GLY A 705 14.53 -1.45 17.96
C GLY A 705 14.48 -1.60 19.47
N ASP A 706 14.52 -2.85 19.96
CA ASP A 706 14.79 -3.11 21.37
C ASP A 706 16.22 -2.65 21.68
N GLU A 707 16.35 -1.57 22.46
CA GLU A 707 17.63 -1.08 23.00
C GLU A 707 18.11 -2.04 24.10
N THR A 708 18.45 -3.25 23.70
CA THR A 708 19.11 -4.22 24.56
C THR A 708 20.56 -3.79 24.71
N LEU A 709 20.94 -3.33 25.91
CA LEU A 709 22.32 -3.09 26.27
C LEU A 709 23.11 -4.38 26.03
N ALA A 710 24.05 -4.34 25.09
CA ALA A 710 24.86 -5.51 24.83
C ALA A 710 25.74 -5.83 26.04
N PRO A 711 25.79 -7.10 26.48
CA PRO A 711 26.69 -7.54 27.51
C PRO A 711 28.14 -7.09 27.26
N TRP A 712 28.80 -6.62 28.32
CA TRP A 712 30.18 -6.08 28.30
C TRP A 712 31.25 -7.03 27.74
N TRP A 713 30.96 -8.33 27.67
CA TRP A 713 31.86 -9.37 27.15
C TRP A 713 31.72 -9.60 25.63
N MET A 714 30.77 -8.95 24.96
CA MET A 714 30.63 -9.09 23.51
C MET A 714 31.63 -8.22 22.76
N THR A 715 32.30 -8.83 21.77
CA THR A 715 33.15 -8.10 20.84
C THR A 715 32.33 -7.15 19.98
N GLU A 716 32.93 -6.03 19.59
CA GLU A 716 32.28 -4.99 18.79
C GLU A 716 31.73 -5.52 17.46
N ARG A 717 32.43 -6.49 16.85
CA ARG A 717 31.98 -7.16 15.62
C ARG A 717 30.69 -7.96 15.83
N ARG A 718 30.55 -8.67 16.96
CA ARG A 718 29.30 -9.37 17.32
C ARG A 718 28.19 -8.39 17.65
N HIS A 719 28.52 -7.27 18.31
CA HIS A 719 27.56 -6.22 18.59
C HIS A 719 26.98 -5.61 17.31
N GLN A 720 27.83 -5.28 16.34
CA GLN A 720 27.39 -4.79 15.03
C GLN A 720 26.53 -5.81 14.27
N MET A 721 26.85 -7.11 14.34
CA MET A 721 26.01 -8.16 13.73
C MET A 721 24.63 -8.22 14.39
N LEU A 722 24.55 -8.21 15.72
CA LEU A 722 23.28 -8.22 16.45
C LEU A 722 22.43 -6.99 16.14
N GLN A 723 23.03 -5.80 16.10
CA GLN A 723 22.33 -4.58 15.71
C GLN A 723 21.80 -4.68 14.28
N ARG A 724 22.59 -5.19 13.33
CA ARG A 724 22.13 -5.41 11.95
C ARG A 724 20.97 -6.39 11.88
N GLU A 725 21.01 -7.47 12.65
CA GLU A 725 19.91 -8.44 12.71
C GLU A 725 18.64 -7.83 13.33
N GLN A 726 18.75 -7.07 14.42
CA GLN A 726 17.63 -6.36 15.02
C GLN A 726 17.03 -5.37 14.03
N MET A 727 17.86 -4.59 13.35
CA MET A 727 17.41 -3.67 12.31
C MET A 727 16.75 -4.43 11.14
N ARG A 728 17.21 -5.63 10.76
CA ARG A 728 16.56 -6.42 9.71
C ARG A 728 15.15 -6.91 10.06
N LYS A 729 14.79 -6.97 11.35
CA LYS A 729 13.46 -7.36 11.84
C LYS A 729 12.45 -6.20 11.86
N LEU A 730 12.93 -4.96 11.83
CA LEU A 730 12.05 -3.79 11.87
C LEU A 730 11.24 -3.65 10.57
N PRO A 731 9.98 -3.20 10.66
CA PRO A 731 9.14 -3.09 9.50
C PRO A 731 9.57 -1.95 8.59
N ASN A 732 9.39 -2.14 7.28
CA ASN A 732 9.43 -1.03 6.33
C ASN A 732 8.04 -0.40 6.18
N LEU A 733 8.01 0.91 5.96
CA LEU A 733 6.82 1.72 5.82
C LEU A 733 6.70 2.16 4.36
N LEU A 734 5.92 1.42 3.56
CA LEU A 734 5.73 1.71 2.15
C LEU A 734 4.68 2.80 1.99
N VAL A 735 5.04 3.91 1.37
CA VAL A 735 4.14 5.06 1.16
C VAL A 735 3.83 5.16 -0.32
N LEU A 736 2.58 4.94 -0.70
CA LEU A 736 2.12 5.16 -2.07
C LEU A 736 2.13 6.66 -2.37
N PHE A 737 2.93 7.05 -3.35
CA PHE A 737 3.10 8.44 -3.77
C PHE A 737 2.19 8.82 -4.93
N ASP A 738 1.74 10.06 -4.87
CA ASP A 738 1.13 10.76 -5.99
C ASP A 738 2.22 11.04 -7.04
N GLU A 739 1.95 10.75 -8.32
CA GLU A 739 2.85 11.10 -9.42
C GLU A 739 2.42 12.36 -10.16
N PRO A 740 3.37 13.24 -10.54
CA PRO A 740 4.81 13.18 -10.28
C PRO A 740 5.16 13.48 -8.81
N SER A 741 6.21 12.84 -8.28
CA SER A 741 6.55 12.99 -6.86
C SER A 741 7.11 14.37 -6.51
N GLY A 742 7.72 15.07 -7.48
CA GLY A 742 7.94 16.53 -7.50
C GLY A 742 8.36 17.14 -6.16
N TYR A 743 7.58 18.11 -5.67
CA TYR A 743 7.77 18.70 -4.34
C TYR A 743 7.25 17.80 -3.20
N ASN A 744 6.31 16.89 -3.48
CA ASN A 744 5.70 16.03 -2.46
C ASN A 744 6.73 15.16 -1.74
N LYS A 745 7.82 14.74 -2.40
CA LYS A 745 8.92 14.00 -1.75
C LYS A 745 9.66 14.82 -0.69
N GLN A 746 9.86 16.12 -0.94
CA GLN A 746 10.49 17.05 -0.01
C GLN A 746 9.54 17.38 1.15
N LEU A 747 8.25 17.53 0.85
CA LEU A 747 7.22 17.73 1.87
C LEU A 747 7.16 16.56 2.84
N LEU A 748 7.15 15.31 2.35
CA LEU A 748 7.14 14.13 3.23
C LEU A 748 8.35 14.13 4.18
N ARG A 749 9.54 14.41 3.65
CA ARG A 749 10.75 14.48 4.48
C ARG A 749 10.62 15.56 5.56
N ARG A 750 10.19 16.76 5.17
CA ARG A 750 10.01 17.89 6.09
C ARG A 750 8.98 17.58 7.18
N GLU A 751 7.86 16.96 6.81
CA GLU A 751 6.85 16.51 7.77
C GLU A 751 7.46 15.55 8.80
N ILE A 752 8.26 14.57 8.38
CA ILE A 752 8.93 13.65 9.31
C ILE A 752 9.94 14.39 10.20
N GLU A 753 10.79 15.24 9.62
CA GLU A 753 11.80 16.04 10.35
C GLU A 753 11.17 17.04 11.33
N SER A 754 9.91 17.42 11.13
CA SER A 754 9.15 18.25 12.08
C SER A 754 8.57 17.48 13.26
N THR A 755 8.67 16.14 13.28
CA THR A 755 8.07 15.28 14.31
C THR A 755 9.09 14.59 15.21
N GLY A 756 8.78 14.49 16.50
CA GLY A 756 9.49 13.61 17.44
C GLY A 756 10.94 14.01 17.75
N THR A 757 11.74 13.00 18.12
CA THR A 757 13.17 13.17 18.42
C THR A 757 14.03 12.96 17.17
N THR A 758 15.23 13.55 17.11
CA THR A 758 16.16 13.39 15.97
C THR A 758 16.45 11.92 15.63
N MET A 759 16.50 11.04 16.63
CA MET A 759 16.70 9.61 16.40
C MET A 759 15.48 8.91 15.82
N ASP A 760 14.27 9.28 16.26
CA ASP A 760 13.03 8.74 15.69
C ASP A 760 12.85 9.21 14.24
N GLN A 761 13.20 10.46 13.93
CA GLN A 761 13.21 11.01 12.57
C GLN A 761 14.11 10.20 11.65
N LEU A 762 15.37 9.98 12.07
CA LEU A 762 16.34 9.22 11.28
C LEU A 762 15.91 7.75 11.11
N ARG A 763 15.32 7.12 12.13
CA ARG A 763 14.78 5.76 12.04
C ARG A 763 13.60 5.69 11.06
N LEU A 764 12.69 6.65 11.11
CA LEU A 764 11.55 6.73 10.19
C LEU A 764 12.00 6.93 8.75
N LEU A 765 12.87 7.91 8.48
CA LEU A 765 13.39 8.18 7.14
C LEU A 765 14.05 6.93 6.54
N ASN A 766 14.90 6.23 7.31
CA ASN A 766 15.57 5.01 6.87
C ASN A 766 14.62 3.80 6.67
N ARG A 767 13.35 3.89 7.08
CA ARG A 767 12.35 2.81 6.94
C ARG A 767 11.20 3.13 6.03
N ILE A 768 11.01 4.40 5.72
CA ILE A 768 10.04 4.81 4.73
C ILE A 768 10.57 4.48 3.34
N VAL A 769 9.71 3.87 2.54
CA VAL A 769 10.00 3.49 1.15
C VAL A 769 8.91 4.12 0.28
N PRO A 770 9.20 5.22 -0.42
CA PRO A 770 8.30 5.78 -1.42
C PRO A 770 8.00 4.76 -2.52
N VAL A 771 6.72 4.53 -2.82
CA VAL A 771 6.26 3.67 -3.90
C VAL A 771 5.65 4.54 -5.00
N ILE A 772 6.31 4.55 -6.15
CA ILE A 772 5.95 5.36 -7.33
C ILE A 772 5.37 4.47 -8.43
N ASN A 773 4.70 5.08 -9.41
CA ASN A 773 4.00 4.44 -10.51
C ASN A 773 4.41 5.03 -11.87
N PHE A 774 5.67 4.87 -12.25
CA PHE A 774 6.25 5.60 -13.38
C PHE A 774 5.56 5.27 -14.71
N ASP A 775 5.20 6.32 -15.45
CA ASP A 775 4.38 6.23 -16.66
C ASP A 775 5.17 6.20 -17.98
N GLY A 776 6.49 6.07 -17.91
CA GLY A 776 7.36 6.08 -19.10
C GLY A 776 7.66 7.48 -19.63
N SER A 777 7.18 8.54 -18.97
CA SER A 777 7.42 9.94 -19.32
C SER A 777 8.03 10.73 -18.16
N GLY A 778 8.76 11.82 -18.45
CA GLY A 778 9.40 12.61 -17.40
C GLY A 778 10.63 11.91 -16.78
N TRP A 779 11.49 11.32 -17.61
CA TRP A 779 12.71 10.62 -17.19
C TRP A 779 13.65 11.43 -16.28
N GLN A 780 13.75 12.75 -16.50
CA GLN A 780 14.52 13.63 -15.62
C GLN A 780 13.94 13.65 -14.20
N GLN A 781 12.61 13.72 -14.06
CA GLN A 781 11.94 13.67 -12.76
C GLN A 781 12.20 12.32 -12.08
N LEU A 782 12.12 11.21 -12.81
CA LEU A 782 12.45 9.89 -12.27
C LEU A 782 13.89 9.84 -11.76
N GLN A 783 14.86 10.35 -12.53
CA GLN A 783 16.25 10.42 -12.10
C GLN A 783 16.41 11.20 -10.79
N GLU A 784 15.80 12.39 -10.72
CA GLU A 784 15.80 13.22 -9.51
C GLU A 784 15.10 12.54 -8.33
N ASP A 785 14.06 11.75 -8.58
CA ASP A 785 13.35 10.97 -7.57
C ASP A 785 14.24 9.85 -7.03
N LEU A 786 14.90 9.09 -7.91
CA LEU A 786 15.78 7.98 -7.55
C LEU A 786 16.99 8.44 -6.74
N VAL A 787 17.65 9.52 -7.16
CA VAL A 787 18.77 10.11 -6.42
C VAL A 787 18.30 10.58 -5.04
N TYR A 788 17.17 11.28 -4.99
CA TYR A 788 16.63 11.79 -3.73
C TYR A 788 16.22 10.65 -2.78
N PHE A 789 15.56 9.61 -3.29
CA PHE A 789 15.11 8.48 -2.49
C PHE A 789 16.27 7.67 -1.92
N ASN A 790 17.29 7.38 -2.71
CA ASN A 790 18.49 6.68 -2.25
C ASN A 790 19.24 7.43 -1.13
N GLN A 791 19.21 8.77 -1.15
CA GLN A 791 19.91 9.59 -0.15
C GLN A 791 19.11 9.81 1.14
N ASN A 792 17.78 9.79 1.08
CA ASN A 792 16.92 10.29 2.16
C ASN A 792 15.94 9.25 2.72
N PHE A 793 15.73 8.14 2.02
CA PHE A 793 14.75 7.12 2.39
C PHE A 793 15.38 5.72 2.39
N GLY A 794 14.66 4.74 2.95
CA GLY A 794 15.13 3.36 3.07
C GLY A 794 15.18 2.57 1.75
N GLY A 795 14.70 3.16 0.66
CA GLY A 795 14.60 2.50 -0.64
C GLY A 795 13.60 3.16 -1.57
N VAL A 796 13.25 2.45 -2.65
CA VAL A 796 12.20 2.83 -3.60
C VAL A 796 11.33 1.62 -3.94
N GLY A 797 10.03 1.84 -4.14
CA GLY A 797 9.12 0.84 -4.66
C GLY A 797 8.53 1.25 -6.00
N PHE A 798 8.33 0.26 -6.86
CA PHE A 798 7.66 0.42 -8.14
C PHE A 798 6.35 -0.35 -8.10
N TRP A 799 5.26 0.41 -8.12
CA TRP A 799 3.99 -0.12 -8.58
C TRP A 799 4.16 -0.48 -10.07
N PRO A 800 3.60 -1.60 -10.55
CA PRO A 800 3.81 -2.14 -11.89
C PRO A 800 3.15 -1.31 -13.01
N GLY A 801 3.14 0.02 -12.89
CA GLY A 801 2.66 0.95 -13.90
C GLY A 801 3.02 0.49 -15.31
N TRP A 802 2.02 0.61 -16.18
CA TRP A 802 1.97 0.19 -17.59
C TRP A 802 3.12 -0.70 -18.09
N THR A 803 2.81 -1.98 -18.31
CA THR A 803 3.57 -2.80 -19.26
C THR A 803 2.93 -2.64 -20.65
N PRO A 804 3.58 -1.98 -21.62
CA PRO A 804 3.08 -1.95 -22.98
C PRO A 804 2.87 -3.38 -23.48
N ALA A 805 1.75 -3.64 -24.17
CA ALA A 805 1.53 -4.92 -24.85
C ALA A 805 2.64 -5.25 -25.88
N ASN A 806 3.35 -4.23 -26.34
CA ASN A 806 4.51 -4.29 -27.22
C ASN A 806 5.79 -3.79 -26.54
N ALA A 807 5.90 -3.90 -25.21
CA ALA A 807 7.12 -3.54 -24.51
C ALA A 807 8.28 -4.25 -25.20
N ALA A 808 9.30 -3.48 -25.59
CA ALA A 808 10.54 -4.08 -26.05
C ALA A 808 10.93 -5.16 -25.04
N PRO A 809 11.32 -6.36 -25.50
CA PRO A 809 11.63 -7.45 -24.59
C PRO A 809 12.60 -6.92 -23.55
N ALA A 810 12.30 -7.14 -22.27
CA ALA A 810 13.14 -6.60 -21.20
C ALA A 810 14.59 -6.95 -21.51
N ARG A 811 15.40 -5.91 -21.65
CA ARG A 811 16.82 -6.00 -21.92
C ARG A 811 17.56 -5.94 -20.60
N ARG A 812 18.74 -6.55 -20.54
CA ARG A 812 19.61 -6.45 -19.38
C ARG A 812 19.95 -4.99 -19.12
N ALA A 813 20.00 -4.61 -17.84
CA ALA A 813 20.39 -3.26 -17.48
C ALA A 813 21.84 -2.98 -17.88
N VAL A 814 22.10 -1.80 -18.42
CA VAL A 814 23.44 -1.33 -18.80
C VAL A 814 23.93 -0.30 -17.81
N ALA A 815 25.13 -0.48 -17.26
CA ALA A 815 25.75 0.46 -16.34
C ALA A 815 26.39 1.65 -17.08
N GLY A 816 26.46 2.79 -16.40
CA GLY A 816 27.17 3.98 -16.87
C GLY A 816 26.33 4.89 -17.76
N VAL A 817 25.01 4.84 -17.63
CA VAL A 817 24.09 5.78 -18.27
C VAL A 817 24.24 7.14 -17.60
N LYS A 818 24.43 8.19 -18.40
CA LYS A 818 24.59 9.56 -17.88
C LYS A 818 23.26 10.18 -17.47
N ASP A 819 22.20 9.88 -18.22
CA ASP A 819 20.85 10.40 -18.01
C ASP A 819 19.79 9.33 -18.32
N CYS A 820 18.83 9.19 -17.41
CA CYS A 820 17.69 8.29 -17.55
C CYS A 820 16.88 8.50 -18.84
N GLY A 821 16.84 9.72 -19.36
CA GLY A 821 16.15 10.09 -20.59
C GLY A 821 16.84 9.56 -21.85
N GLU A 822 18.13 9.26 -21.80
CA GLU A 822 18.87 8.65 -22.92
C GLU A 822 18.59 7.16 -23.03
N SER A 823 18.58 6.44 -21.89
CA SER A 823 18.37 4.99 -21.87
C SER A 823 16.90 4.60 -22.07
N GLN A 824 15.98 5.46 -21.61
CA GLN A 824 14.53 5.20 -21.54
C GLN A 824 14.22 3.84 -20.90
N SER A 825 14.98 3.50 -19.85
CA SER A 825 14.86 2.23 -19.14
C SER A 825 14.96 2.48 -17.64
N VAL A 826 13.90 2.11 -16.92
CA VAL A 826 13.87 2.19 -15.46
C VAL A 826 14.95 1.31 -14.84
N ASP A 827 15.17 0.12 -15.40
CA ASP A 827 16.19 -0.81 -14.93
C ASP A 827 17.61 -0.24 -15.10
N ASP A 828 17.90 0.45 -16.21
CA ASP A 828 19.18 1.13 -16.42
C ASP A 828 19.39 2.25 -15.38
N CYS A 829 18.34 3.02 -15.08
CA CYS A 829 18.40 4.04 -14.04
C CYS A 829 18.66 3.47 -12.64
N ILE A 830 17.97 2.39 -12.26
CA ILE A 830 18.16 1.75 -10.95
C ILE A 830 19.59 1.21 -10.83
N GLN A 831 20.10 0.58 -11.91
CA GLN A 831 21.46 0.05 -11.98
C GLN A 831 22.51 1.10 -11.61
N ASP A 832 22.33 2.36 -12.03
CA ASP A 832 23.31 3.41 -11.78
C ASP A 832 23.16 4.09 -10.41
N PHE A 833 21.95 4.20 -9.86
CA PHE A 833 21.73 4.94 -8.60
C PHE A 833 21.65 4.06 -7.34
N PHE A 834 21.21 2.81 -7.44
CA PHE A 834 20.88 1.96 -6.27
C PHE A 834 21.90 0.83 -6.00
N ARG A 835 22.82 0.56 -6.93
CA ARG A 835 23.90 -0.42 -6.72
C ARG A 835 25.10 0.18 -6.00
N ASP A 836 25.87 -0.70 -5.38
CA ASP A 836 27.13 -0.38 -4.74
C ASP A 836 28.32 -1.06 -5.47
N PRO A 837 29.30 -0.31 -6.04
CA PRO A 837 29.31 1.14 -6.22
C PRO A 837 28.38 1.61 -7.36
N PRO A 838 27.82 2.83 -7.28
CA PRO A 838 26.91 3.36 -8.29
C PRO A 838 27.61 3.57 -9.64
N GLY A 839 26.89 3.33 -10.74
CA GLY A 839 27.40 3.58 -12.10
C GLY A 839 28.41 2.56 -12.63
N GLN A 840 28.67 1.47 -11.90
CA GLN A 840 29.60 0.41 -12.34
C GLN A 840 28.92 -0.96 -12.30
N ALA A 841 29.29 -1.81 -13.26
CA ALA A 841 29.00 -3.23 -13.13
C ALA A 841 29.77 -3.75 -11.90
N SER A 842 29.07 -4.41 -10.97
CA SER A 842 29.70 -4.91 -9.74
C SER A 842 30.92 -5.77 -10.05
N SER A 843 31.89 -5.81 -9.12
CA SER A 843 32.99 -6.78 -9.16
C SER A 843 32.50 -8.24 -9.19
N THR A 844 31.25 -8.48 -8.79
CA THR A 844 30.55 -9.76 -8.85
C THR A 844 29.72 -9.94 -10.13
N ASP A 845 29.74 -9.02 -11.09
CA ASP A 845 28.91 -9.09 -12.31
C ASP A 845 29.47 -10.02 -13.40
N SER A 846 30.50 -10.82 -13.07
CA SER A 846 31.06 -11.82 -13.96
C SER A 846 30.04 -12.91 -14.32
N THR A 847 30.14 -13.46 -15.54
CA THR A 847 29.30 -14.59 -15.99
C THR A 847 29.37 -15.78 -15.03
N VAL A 848 30.53 -15.99 -14.40
CA VAL A 848 30.73 -17.07 -13.41
C VAL A 848 29.89 -16.83 -12.17
N SER A 849 29.87 -15.63 -11.61
CA SER A 849 29.05 -15.29 -10.44
C SER A 849 27.56 -15.48 -10.73
N LYS A 850 27.09 -15.02 -11.91
CA LYS A 850 25.69 -15.18 -12.33
C LYS A 850 25.31 -16.65 -12.46
N LEU A 851 26.17 -17.44 -13.11
CA LEU A 851 25.99 -18.88 -13.25
C LEU A 851 25.97 -19.58 -11.87
N VAL A 852 26.93 -19.25 -11.00
CA VAL A 852 27.01 -19.85 -9.66
C VAL A 852 25.79 -19.50 -8.84
N CYS A 853 25.28 -18.27 -8.94
CA CYS A 853 24.11 -17.88 -8.19
C CYS A 853 22.85 -18.59 -8.69
N GLU A 854 22.63 -18.61 -10.01
CA GLU A 854 21.45 -19.23 -10.61
C GLU A 854 21.45 -20.77 -10.43
N TYR A 855 22.62 -21.41 -10.53
CA TYR A 855 22.79 -22.87 -10.45
C TYR A 855 23.45 -23.33 -9.14
N ARG A 856 23.34 -22.53 -8.07
CA ARG A 856 24.00 -22.79 -6.78
C ARG A 856 23.74 -24.19 -6.23
N TRP A 857 22.48 -24.60 -6.21
CA TRP A 857 22.08 -25.89 -5.67
C TRP A 857 22.59 -27.07 -6.52
N PRO A 858 22.41 -27.07 -7.85
CA PRO A 858 23.09 -28.05 -8.71
C PRO A 858 24.60 -28.10 -8.54
N LEU A 859 25.27 -26.95 -8.37
CA LEU A 859 26.72 -26.90 -8.19
C LEU A 859 27.17 -27.49 -6.84
N ARG A 860 26.44 -27.22 -5.76
CA ARG A 860 26.70 -27.89 -4.47
C ARG A 860 26.54 -29.41 -4.58
N PHE A 861 25.47 -29.86 -5.22
CA PHE A 861 25.27 -31.29 -5.43
C PHE A 861 26.37 -31.91 -6.29
N ALA A 862 26.79 -31.22 -7.37
CA ALA A 862 27.89 -31.66 -8.19
C ALA A 862 29.19 -31.75 -7.37
N PHE A 863 29.46 -30.77 -6.51
CA PHE A 863 30.60 -30.81 -5.59
C PHE A 863 30.55 -32.02 -4.65
N ASP A 864 29.41 -32.27 -4.01
CA ASP A 864 29.25 -33.40 -3.10
C ASP A 864 29.42 -34.75 -3.82
N LEU A 865 28.87 -34.88 -5.03
CA LEU A 865 29.04 -36.06 -5.87
C LEU A 865 30.51 -36.29 -6.24
N LEU A 866 31.23 -35.22 -6.63
CA LEU A 866 32.66 -35.29 -6.94
C LEU A 866 33.47 -35.72 -5.70
N LEU A 867 33.11 -35.24 -4.51
CA LEU A 867 33.75 -35.63 -3.25
C LEU A 867 33.52 -37.12 -2.94
N ILE A 868 32.29 -37.62 -3.12
CA ILE A 868 31.98 -39.05 -2.96
C ILE A 868 32.79 -39.89 -3.94
N ILE A 869 32.87 -39.49 -5.22
CA ILE A 869 33.67 -40.19 -6.22
C ILE A 869 35.14 -40.25 -5.79
N LEU A 870 35.72 -39.13 -5.33
CA LEU A 870 37.11 -39.10 -4.85
C LEU A 870 37.33 -40.03 -3.65
N VAL A 871 36.38 -40.07 -2.70
CA VAL A 871 36.45 -40.97 -1.54
C VAL A 871 36.37 -42.44 -1.97
N VAL A 872 35.47 -42.80 -2.89
CA VAL A 872 35.35 -44.16 -3.43
C VAL A 872 36.64 -44.57 -4.17
N LEU A 873 37.21 -43.67 -4.97
CA LEU A 873 38.49 -43.90 -5.65
C LEU A 873 39.64 -44.10 -4.66
N ALA A 874 39.70 -43.31 -3.58
CA ALA A 874 40.70 -43.47 -2.53
C ALA A 874 40.56 -44.81 -1.79
N ILE A 875 39.33 -45.21 -1.44
CA ILE A 875 39.05 -46.51 -0.81
C ILE A 875 39.44 -47.66 -1.77
N ALA A 876 39.08 -47.56 -3.05
CA ALA A 876 39.42 -48.55 -4.06
C ALA A 876 40.95 -48.68 -4.24
N TYR A 877 41.66 -47.55 -4.30
CA TYR A 877 43.12 -47.51 -4.37
C TYR A 877 43.78 -48.16 -3.15
N TRP A 878 43.19 -48.01 -1.96
CA TRP A 878 43.73 -48.57 -0.74
C TRP A 878 43.42 -50.07 -0.59
N ARG A 879 42.21 -50.51 -0.94
CA ARG A 879 41.74 -51.89 -0.73
C ARG A 879 42.01 -52.85 -1.87
N SER A 880 42.19 -52.38 -3.10
CA SER A 880 42.24 -53.24 -4.29
C SER A 880 43.52 -53.02 -5.10
N CYS A 881 44.37 -54.05 -5.17
CA CYS A 881 45.58 -54.04 -6.01
C CYS A 881 45.27 -53.87 -7.52
N PRO A 882 44.24 -54.51 -8.10
CA PRO A 882 43.82 -54.26 -9.48
C PRO A 882 43.36 -52.82 -9.73
N ALA A 883 42.61 -52.24 -8.78
CA ALA A 883 42.18 -50.85 -8.91
C ALA A 883 43.37 -49.89 -8.83
N ARG A 884 44.37 -50.20 -8.00
CA ARG A 884 45.61 -49.42 -7.90
C ARG A 884 46.38 -49.39 -9.22
N THR A 885 46.55 -50.53 -9.90
CA THR A 885 47.23 -50.57 -11.21
C THR A 885 46.43 -49.84 -12.29
N LEU A 886 45.09 -49.99 -12.29
CA LEU A 886 44.21 -49.26 -13.21
C LEU A 886 44.27 -47.74 -13.00
N LEU A 887 44.15 -47.28 -11.76
CA LEU A 887 44.21 -45.85 -11.39
C LEU A 887 45.58 -45.25 -11.66
N HIS A 888 46.66 -46.02 -11.48
CA HIS A 888 48.00 -45.55 -11.83
C HIS A 888 48.18 -45.42 -13.35
N LYS A 889 47.62 -46.34 -14.14
CA LYS A 889 47.64 -46.27 -15.61
C LYS A 889 46.83 -45.08 -16.13
N HIS A 890 45.71 -44.76 -15.48
CA HIS A 890 44.80 -43.69 -15.87
C HIS A 890 44.79 -42.52 -14.86
N TYR A 891 45.95 -42.15 -14.30
CA TYR A 891 46.06 -41.17 -13.20
C TYR A 891 45.53 -39.77 -13.54
N VAL A 892 45.40 -39.44 -14.82
CA VAL A 892 44.83 -38.17 -15.29
C VAL A 892 43.34 -38.06 -14.96
N ALA A 893 42.60 -39.17 -14.95
CA ALA A 893 41.17 -39.18 -14.64
C ALA A 893 40.85 -38.74 -13.19
N PRO A 894 41.40 -39.36 -12.13
CA PRO A 894 41.17 -38.90 -10.76
C PRO A 894 41.72 -37.48 -10.52
N LEU A 895 42.82 -37.09 -11.19
CA LEU A 895 43.35 -35.74 -11.12
C LEU A 895 42.38 -34.71 -11.73
N ALA A 896 41.76 -35.02 -12.87
CA ALA A 896 40.76 -34.17 -13.51
C ALA A 896 39.50 -34.01 -12.63
N VAL A 897 39.03 -35.11 -12.01
CA VAL A 897 37.92 -35.07 -11.05
C VAL A 897 38.26 -34.20 -9.83
N ALA A 898 39.46 -34.35 -9.27
CA ALA A 898 39.92 -33.53 -8.15
C ALA A 898 40.03 -32.04 -8.52
N LEU A 899 40.59 -31.73 -9.69
CA LEU A 899 40.69 -30.36 -10.20
C LEU A 899 39.30 -29.75 -10.37
N LEU A 900 38.37 -30.49 -10.97
CA LEU A 900 36.98 -30.04 -11.13
C LEU A 900 36.32 -29.78 -9.78
N ALA A 901 36.50 -30.65 -8.79
CA ALA A 901 35.97 -30.47 -7.44
C ALA A 901 36.51 -29.19 -6.79
N VAL A 902 37.82 -28.92 -6.93
CA VAL A 902 38.44 -27.70 -6.42
C VAL A 902 37.89 -26.45 -7.12
N LEU A 903 37.75 -26.48 -8.45
CA LEU A 903 37.18 -25.35 -9.20
C LEU A 903 35.74 -25.04 -8.78
N VAL A 904 34.91 -26.07 -8.61
CA VAL A 904 33.53 -25.91 -8.12
C VAL A 904 33.52 -25.39 -6.69
N LEU A 905 34.38 -25.91 -5.81
CA LEU A 905 34.51 -25.45 -4.42
C LEU A 905 34.93 -23.97 -4.34
N VAL A 906 35.92 -23.55 -5.13
CA VAL A 906 36.37 -22.16 -5.18
C VAL A 906 35.25 -21.26 -5.69
N ALA A 907 34.55 -21.65 -6.75
CA ALA A 907 33.41 -20.89 -7.27
C ALA A 907 32.30 -20.75 -6.21
N LEU A 908 31.99 -21.83 -5.48
CA LEU A 908 31.03 -21.81 -4.38
C LEU A 908 31.53 -20.94 -3.20
N LEU A 909 32.78 -21.04 -2.77
CA LEU A 909 33.32 -20.23 -1.68
C LEU A 909 33.30 -18.72 -1.98
N LEU A 910 33.56 -18.34 -3.24
CA LEU A 910 33.59 -16.93 -3.66
C LEU A 910 32.20 -16.33 -3.86
N PHE A 911 31.23 -17.10 -4.35
CA PHE A 911 29.94 -16.56 -4.81
C PHE A 911 28.70 -17.11 -4.07
N ASP A 912 28.86 -18.12 -3.21
CA ASP A 912 27.79 -18.64 -2.35
C ASP A 912 27.83 -17.98 -0.95
N PRO A 913 26.80 -17.22 -0.55
CA PRO A 913 26.80 -16.37 0.63
C PRO A 913 26.72 -17.19 1.91
N TYR A 914 26.29 -18.45 1.83
CA TYR A 914 26.32 -19.36 2.96
C TYR A 914 27.74 -19.88 3.22
N LEU A 915 28.59 -19.89 2.20
CA LEU A 915 29.99 -20.32 2.28
C LEU A 915 30.96 -19.12 2.34
N ALA A 916 30.51 -17.91 2.02
CA ALA A 916 31.27 -16.68 2.13
C ALA A 916 31.84 -16.42 3.55
N PRO A 917 31.13 -16.71 4.67
CA PRO A 917 31.74 -16.62 6.00
C PRO A 917 32.93 -17.57 6.18
N ALA A 918 32.97 -18.68 5.43
CA ALA A 918 34.09 -19.62 5.45
C ALA A 918 35.27 -19.15 4.58
N SER A 919 35.02 -18.32 3.54
CA SER A 919 36.08 -17.72 2.72
C SER A 919 36.82 -16.57 3.41
N ASP A 920 36.14 -15.84 4.29
CA ASP A 920 36.74 -14.75 5.09
C ASP A 920 37.72 -15.24 6.18
N GLY A 921 37.85 -16.55 6.37
CA GLY A 921 38.76 -17.19 7.31
C GLY A 921 39.98 -17.85 6.65
N TYR A 922 40.80 -18.53 7.45
CA TYR A 922 41.99 -19.26 6.98
C TYR A 922 41.67 -20.50 6.10
N LEU A 923 40.42 -20.73 5.72
CA LEU A 923 39.98 -21.97 5.07
C LEU A 923 40.51 -22.08 3.62
N ILE A 924 40.44 -21.01 2.83
CA ILE A 924 41.03 -20.97 1.47
C ILE A 924 42.56 -21.16 1.54
N PRO A 925 43.31 -20.41 2.38
CA PRO A 925 44.72 -20.67 2.61
C PRO A 925 45.01 -22.10 3.10
N ALA A 926 44.22 -22.64 4.03
CA ALA A 926 44.43 -23.97 4.59
C ALA A 926 44.21 -25.08 3.55
N VAL A 927 43.19 -24.95 2.70
CA VAL A 927 42.96 -25.88 1.58
C VAL A 927 44.11 -25.79 0.58
N LEU A 928 44.56 -24.60 0.22
CA LEU A 928 45.73 -24.41 -0.64
C LEU A 928 47.01 -25.02 -0.05
N VAL A 929 47.23 -24.85 1.26
CA VAL A 929 48.37 -25.44 1.98
C VAL A 929 48.26 -26.96 2.00
N LEU A 930 47.09 -27.53 2.27
CA LEU A 930 46.88 -28.98 2.19
C LEU A 930 47.13 -29.54 0.78
N CYS A 931 46.69 -28.82 -0.26
CA CYS A 931 46.99 -29.17 -1.65
C CYS A 931 48.49 -29.12 -1.95
N LEU A 932 49.20 -28.08 -1.49
CA LEU A 932 50.65 -27.95 -1.64
C LEU A 932 51.41 -29.06 -0.90
N ILE A 933 50.99 -29.40 0.32
CA ILE A 933 51.55 -30.53 1.09
C ILE A 933 51.33 -31.85 0.33
N GLY A 934 50.12 -32.09 -0.16
CA GLY A 934 49.81 -33.27 -0.97
C GLY A 934 50.65 -33.36 -2.25
N MET A 935 50.83 -32.23 -2.95
CA MET A 935 51.69 -32.14 -4.14
C MET A 935 53.15 -32.44 -3.80
N TYR A 936 53.66 -31.87 -2.70
CA TYR A 936 55.02 -32.10 -2.23
C TYR A 936 55.27 -33.59 -1.97
N PHE A 937 54.38 -34.27 -1.25
CA PHE A 937 54.50 -35.71 -1.00
C PHE A 937 54.40 -36.54 -2.27
N TYR A 938 53.51 -36.18 -3.21
CA TYR A 938 53.40 -36.85 -4.51
C TYR A 938 54.70 -36.73 -5.32
N PHE A 939 55.23 -35.52 -5.48
CA PHE A 939 56.48 -35.31 -6.21
C PHE A 939 57.66 -36.01 -5.52
N ARG A 940 57.74 -35.95 -4.20
CA ARG A 940 58.78 -36.66 -3.43
C ARG A 940 58.74 -38.16 -3.66
N ALA A 941 57.55 -38.78 -3.68
CA ALA A 941 57.40 -40.20 -3.99
C ALA A 941 57.84 -40.53 -5.43
N LYS A 942 57.47 -39.70 -6.40
CA LYS A 942 57.87 -39.82 -7.81
C LYS A 942 59.38 -39.67 -8.03
N PHE A 943 60.01 -38.71 -7.35
CA PHE A 943 61.47 -38.53 -7.40
C PHE A 943 62.21 -39.69 -6.74
N LYS A 944 61.66 -40.24 -5.64
CA LYS A 944 62.21 -41.44 -5.01
C LYS A 944 62.16 -42.65 -5.94
N GLU A 945 61.03 -42.90 -6.60
CA GLU A 945 60.94 -43.96 -7.63
C GLU A 945 61.88 -43.74 -8.81
N ARG A 946 62.15 -42.48 -9.20
CA ARG A 946 63.07 -42.15 -10.28
C ARG A 946 64.53 -42.39 -9.88
N ASN A 947 64.88 -42.16 -8.62
CA ASN A 947 66.23 -42.42 -8.09
C ASN A 947 66.45 -43.90 -7.75
N GLU A 948 65.39 -44.69 -7.58
CA GLU A 948 65.46 -46.13 -7.29
C GLU A 948 65.39 -47.00 -8.57
N ARG A 949 65.21 -46.40 -9.75
CA ARG A 949 65.43 -47.08 -11.04
C ARG A 949 66.86 -46.77 -11.54
N PRO A 950 67.73 -47.78 -11.68
CA PRO A 950 69.11 -47.58 -12.13
C PRO A 950 69.22 -47.02 -13.55
#